data_AF-A0A3P8Y3L9-F1
#
_entry.id   AF-A0A3P8Y3L9-F1
#
_cell.length_a   1.000
_cell.length_b   1.000
_cell.length_c   1.000
_cell.angle_alpha   90.00
_cell.angle_beta   90.00
_cell.angle_gamma   90.00
#
_symmetry.space_group_name_H-M   'P 1'
#
loop_
_entity.id
_entity.type
_entity.pdbx_description
1 polymer ?
#
loop_
_entity_poly.entity_id
_entity_poly.type
_entity_poly.pdbx_seq_one_letter_code
_entity_poly.pdbx_strand_id
1 'polypeptide(L)'
;MKQANVSSFCNLYEMNYWSNYLRPNLNNRFLVILLITINHDLCGDRRRVHAWTYHYSTQNMDWDSASHWCKQHYTDMLAIQNLEEIVYINNMLPKHPQYYWIGIRKVNGLWTWIGTNKTLTKEEENWATGEPNNRGNGQDCVEIYIKRQKDEAKWNDEKCTKKKGAVCYTASCSEHSCSVHADCLENIGSYACQCYPGFKGPRCQEVMQCDTIIAPPHASISCQNPVEKFSYGSTCTVECEEGFFLVGTNSTHCSSVGNWSHSLPTCQVMQCDTIIAPTHASISCQDPVEKFSYGSTCTVECEEGFVLVGTNSTHCSSVGNWSHSLPTCQVMQCDTIIAPTHASISCQDPVEKFSYGSTCTVECEEGFVLVGTNSTHCSSMGNWSHTLPTCQVMQCDTIIAPPHASISCQDPVEKFSYGSTCTVECEEGFFLVGTNSTHCSSVGNWSHSLPTCQVMQCDTIIAPTHASISCQDPVEKFSYGSTCTVECEEGFVLVGTNSTHCSSMGNWSHTLPTCQVSQCDTIKAPPHASMKCQDPVERFSYGSTCTVECEEGFVLVGTNSTHCSSMGNWSHSLPTCQVMQCDTIIAPTHASISCQDPVEKFSYGSTCTVECEEGFVLVGTNSTHCSSMGNWSHSLPTCQVSQCDTIKAPPHASMKCQDPVERFSYGSTCTVECEEGFVLVGTNSTHCSSMGNWSHTLPTCQADQCDVLTNPAHGYVNCSGPHGQFSYSSQCQFSCEQGFLLNGTADTECTSLGTWSIRSPLCEARECPSPVEPRRGWMNCSHPYSSNSYGSQCLLGCSEGFWLTGAPTMHCNASGVWSQDFPSCKESAGMSVGAGMLRYAAVGAASAAGLLLLVGVAILISKKLKKKSDFNLNNSFWEERENPAFEFS
;
A
#
# COMPACT_ATOMS: atom_id res chain seq x y z
N MET A 1 -21.59 -88.35 84.74
CA MET A 1 -20.69 -89.08 85.68
C MET A 1 -21.28 -88.92 87.07
N LYS A 2 -21.33 -89.98 87.90
CA LYS A 2 -22.02 -90.02 89.22
C LYS A 2 -23.54 -89.75 89.09
N GLN A 3 -24.40 -90.17 90.03
CA GLN A 3 -24.21 -91.07 91.17
C GLN A 3 -25.42 -92.01 91.27
N ALA A 4 -25.22 -93.27 91.61
CA ALA A 4 -26.31 -94.23 91.76
C ALA A 4 -26.92 -94.16 93.17
N ASN A 5 -28.20 -94.52 93.29
CA ASN A 5 -28.81 -94.92 94.55
C ASN A 5 -29.62 -96.21 94.31
N VAL A 6 -29.58 -97.17 95.23
CA VAL A 6 -30.04 -98.55 94.99
C VAL A 6 -30.95 -99.00 96.13
N SER A 7 -32.19 -99.40 95.79
CA SER A 7 -33.14 -99.99 96.74
C SER A 7 -34.15 -100.89 96.04
N SER A 8 -34.44 -102.04 96.65
CA SER A 8 -35.53 -102.98 96.31
C SER A 8 -35.42 -103.74 94.97
N PHE A 9 -34.58 -104.78 94.95
CA PHE A 9 -34.81 -105.96 94.11
C PHE A 9 -35.83 -106.86 94.81
N CYS A 10 -37.03 -107.04 94.25
CA CYS A 10 -37.88 -108.24 94.41
C CYS A 10 -39.16 -108.16 93.56
N ASN A 11 -39.04 -108.30 92.23
CA ASN A 11 -40.09 -108.85 91.35
C ASN A 11 -39.55 -108.97 89.90
N LEU A 12 -39.59 -110.19 89.35
CA LEU A 12 -39.42 -110.46 87.92
C LEU A 12 -40.79 -110.88 87.37
N TYR A 13 -41.62 -109.93 86.94
CA TYR A 13 -41.74 -109.44 85.56
C TYR A 13 -42.24 -110.48 84.55
N GLU A 14 -43.43 -110.22 84.00
CA GLU A 14 -43.80 -110.67 82.66
C GLU A 14 -42.91 -109.97 81.63
N MET A 15 -41.86 -110.64 81.15
CA MET A 15 -41.09 -110.16 80.00
C MET A 15 -41.79 -110.56 78.69
N ASN A 16 -42.61 -109.68 78.11
CA ASN A 16 -42.98 -109.70 76.68
C ASN A 16 -43.76 -108.44 76.22
N TYR A 17 -43.12 -107.26 76.08
CA TYR A 17 -43.61 -106.21 75.16
C TYR A 17 -42.62 -105.10 74.73
N TRP A 18 -41.32 -105.39 74.61
CA TRP A 18 -40.34 -104.46 74.03
C TRP A 18 -39.52 -105.12 72.91
N SER A 19 -40.09 -105.15 71.70
CA SER A 19 -39.40 -105.59 70.49
C SER A 19 -39.55 -104.56 69.36
N ASN A 20 -38.70 -103.54 69.36
CA ASN A 20 -38.10 -102.91 68.18
C ASN A 20 -37.07 -101.85 68.62
N TYR A 21 -36.12 -101.50 67.74
CA TYR A 21 -35.02 -100.56 68.00
C TYR A 21 -34.03 -100.91 69.13
N LEU A 22 -33.24 -101.96 68.88
CA LEU A 22 -31.78 -101.89 69.06
C LEU A 22 -31.12 -102.91 68.11
N ARG A 23 -30.16 -102.47 67.27
CA ARG A 23 -29.44 -103.37 66.35
C ARG A 23 -28.28 -104.09 67.07
N PRO A 24 -27.92 -105.31 66.64
CA PRO A 24 -27.17 -106.24 67.48
C PRO A 24 -25.66 -105.97 67.49
N ASN A 25 -25.03 -106.37 68.59
CA ASN A 25 -23.60 -106.66 68.62
C ASN A 25 -23.37 -107.94 69.47
N LEU A 26 -22.55 -108.87 68.99
CA LEU A 26 -22.43 -110.20 69.60
C LEU A 26 -21.32 -110.23 70.66
N ASN A 27 -21.68 -110.23 71.95
CA ASN A 27 -21.02 -111.03 73.01
C ASN A 27 -21.62 -110.75 74.41
N ASN A 28 -22.69 -111.47 74.82
CA ASN A 28 -22.93 -111.76 76.24
C ASN A 28 -23.98 -112.87 76.53
N ARG A 29 -24.08 -113.91 75.68
CA ARG A 29 -25.13 -114.96 75.82
C ARG A 29 -24.89 -116.00 76.92
N PHE A 30 -23.90 -115.81 77.80
CA PHE A 30 -23.46 -116.80 78.79
C PHE A 30 -23.74 -116.46 80.27
N LEU A 31 -24.12 -115.22 80.62
CA LEU A 31 -24.31 -114.83 82.03
C LEU A 31 -25.72 -115.11 82.61
N VAL A 32 -26.71 -115.42 81.76
CA VAL A 32 -28.14 -115.43 82.17
C VAL A 32 -28.59 -116.73 82.86
N ILE A 33 -27.79 -117.80 82.78
CA ILE A 33 -28.23 -119.17 83.12
C ILE A 33 -27.96 -119.56 84.60
N LEU A 34 -27.18 -118.78 85.36
CA LEU A 34 -26.61 -119.22 86.64
C LEU A 34 -27.37 -118.80 87.93
N LEU A 35 -28.54 -118.15 87.84
CA LEU A 35 -29.19 -117.48 88.99
C LEU A 35 -30.62 -117.95 89.34
N ILE A 36 -31.11 -119.05 88.76
CA ILE A 36 -32.53 -119.47 88.88
C ILE A 36 -32.78 -120.48 90.04
N THR A 37 -31.75 -121.00 90.71
CA THR A 37 -31.85 -122.22 91.53
C THR A 37 -31.84 -122.07 93.05
N ILE A 38 -31.98 -120.85 93.62
CA ILE A 38 -32.09 -120.65 95.08
C ILE A 38 -33.13 -119.57 95.41
N ASN A 39 -34.34 -119.97 95.80
CA ASN A 39 -35.24 -119.33 96.79
C ASN A 39 -36.63 -120.00 96.77
N HIS A 40 -36.69 -121.23 97.29
CA HIS A 40 -37.89 -121.70 97.99
C HIS A 40 -37.67 -121.48 99.49
N ASP A 41 -38.76 -121.46 100.26
CA ASP A 41 -38.83 -121.17 101.70
C ASP A 41 -38.39 -119.75 102.11
N LEU A 42 -39.38 -118.84 102.24
CA LEU A 42 -39.55 -118.04 103.46
C LEU A 42 -40.92 -117.34 103.52
N CYS A 43 -41.43 -117.23 104.74
CA CYS A 43 -42.61 -116.44 105.16
C CYS A 43 -44.01 -116.93 104.69
N GLY A 44 -44.49 -117.98 105.34
CA GLY A 44 -45.93 -118.18 105.56
C GLY A 44 -46.29 -117.97 107.03
N ASP A 45 -47.35 -117.21 107.31
CA ASP A 45 -48.05 -117.26 108.60
C ASP A 45 -49.57 -117.42 108.34
N ARG A 46 -50.13 -118.53 108.83
CA ARG A 46 -51.55 -118.87 108.65
C ARG A 46 -52.32 -118.49 109.91
N ARG A 47 -52.81 -117.25 109.97
CA ARG A 47 -54.02 -116.94 110.75
C ARG A 47 -55.16 -117.83 110.23
N ARG A 48 -55.55 -118.83 111.01
CA ARG A 48 -56.66 -119.72 110.66
C ARG A 48 -57.97 -118.92 110.67
N VAL A 49 -58.52 -118.66 109.49
CA VAL A 49 -59.95 -118.33 109.36
C VAL A 49 -60.75 -119.53 109.89
N HIS A 50 -61.80 -119.28 110.68
CA HIS A 50 -62.72 -120.34 111.08
C HIS A 50 -63.55 -120.74 109.86
N ALA A 51 -63.11 -121.80 109.20
CA ALA A 51 -63.67 -122.33 107.96
C ALA A 51 -65.14 -122.75 108.06
N TRP A 52 -65.85 -122.62 106.93
CA TRP A 52 -67.17 -123.21 106.75
C TRP A 52 -67.07 -124.72 106.98
N THR A 53 -67.80 -125.23 107.97
CA THR A 53 -67.64 -126.61 108.48
C THR A 53 -68.98 -127.23 108.84
N TYR A 54 -69.06 -128.57 108.72
CA TYR A 54 -70.28 -129.35 108.87
C TYR A 54 -70.16 -130.37 110.01
N HIS A 55 -71.27 -130.56 110.73
CA HIS A 55 -71.33 -131.34 111.97
C HIS A 55 -72.62 -132.15 112.01
N TYR A 56 -72.67 -133.27 112.75
CA TYR A 56 -73.86 -134.13 112.81
C TYR A 56 -74.11 -134.73 114.20
N SER A 57 -75.37 -135.08 114.50
CA SER A 57 -75.72 -135.77 115.76
C SER A 57 -75.59 -137.30 115.64
N THR A 58 -75.22 -137.95 116.74
CA THR A 58 -75.25 -139.41 116.90
C THR A 58 -76.52 -139.92 117.59
N GLN A 59 -77.32 -139.02 118.15
CA GLN A 59 -78.62 -139.31 118.75
C GLN A 59 -79.76 -138.91 117.79
N ASN A 60 -80.84 -139.69 117.81
CA ASN A 60 -81.96 -139.54 116.88
C ASN A 60 -83.10 -138.73 117.49
N MET A 61 -83.44 -137.62 116.84
CA MET A 61 -84.40 -136.63 117.29
C MET A 61 -85.39 -136.25 116.16
N ASP A 62 -86.50 -135.61 116.51
CA ASP A 62 -87.42 -135.04 115.52
C ASP A 62 -86.81 -133.78 114.87
N TRP A 63 -87.38 -133.35 113.74
CA TRP A 63 -86.80 -132.27 112.94
C TRP A 63 -86.74 -130.94 113.71
N ASP A 64 -87.77 -130.62 114.51
CA ASP A 64 -87.81 -129.41 115.33
C ASP A 64 -86.73 -129.43 116.42
N SER A 65 -86.54 -130.56 117.10
CA SER A 65 -85.42 -130.77 118.02
C SER A 65 -84.05 -130.66 117.33
N ALA A 66 -83.92 -131.21 116.11
CA ALA A 66 -82.70 -131.13 115.30
C ALA A 66 -82.33 -129.69 114.96
N SER A 67 -83.31 -128.88 114.52
CA SER A 67 -83.07 -127.47 114.20
C SER A 67 -82.68 -126.65 115.42
N HIS A 68 -83.30 -126.89 116.58
CA HIS A 68 -82.90 -126.24 117.82
C HIS A 68 -81.46 -126.62 118.24
N TRP A 69 -81.12 -127.92 118.16
CA TRP A 69 -79.77 -128.40 118.49
C TRP A 69 -78.69 -127.79 117.58
N CYS A 70 -78.94 -127.73 116.27
CA CYS A 70 -77.98 -127.11 115.35
C CYS A 70 -77.77 -125.61 115.62
N LYS A 71 -78.83 -124.86 115.92
CA LYS A 71 -78.76 -123.43 116.31
C LYS A 71 -78.11 -123.18 117.66
N GLN A 72 -78.13 -124.15 118.56
CA GLN A 72 -77.54 -124.03 119.90
C GLN A 72 -76.02 -124.27 119.91
N HIS A 73 -75.50 -125.05 118.95
CA HIS A 73 -74.09 -125.47 118.93
C HIS A 73 -73.31 -125.00 117.70
N TYR A 74 -73.97 -124.60 116.62
CA TYR A 74 -73.40 -124.19 115.34
C TYR A 74 -74.24 -123.01 114.77
N THR A 75 -74.10 -122.66 113.48
CA THR A 75 -74.89 -121.58 112.86
C THR A 75 -76.35 -122.02 112.65
N ASP A 76 -76.59 -123.10 111.89
CA ASP A 76 -77.93 -123.68 111.70
C ASP A 76 -77.85 -125.13 111.17
N MET A 77 -79.00 -125.75 110.92
CA MET A 77 -79.16 -126.96 110.11
C MET A 77 -78.50 -126.78 108.73
N LEU A 78 -77.93 -127.87 108.21
CA LEU A 78 -77.32 -127.93 106.89
C LEU A 78 -78.22 -127.28 105.82
N ALA A 79 -77.71 -126.23 105.19
CA ALA A 79 -78.31 -125.55 104.05
C ALA A 79 -77.39 -125.68 102.84
N ILE A 80 -77.75 -126.55 101.90
CA ILE A 80 -76.91 -126.93 100.77
C ILE A 80 -77.04 -125.91 99.64
N GLN A 81 -75.92 -125.41 99.14
CA GLN A 81 -75.82 -124.33 98.15
C GLN A 81 -75.52 -124.84 96.73
N ASN A 82 -74.87 -126.01 96.58
CA ASN A 82 -74.48 -126.54 95.26
C ASN A 82 -74.29 -128.07 95.24
N LEU A 83 -74.06 -128.63 94.05
CA LEU A 83 -73.90 -130.07 93.83
C LEU A 83 -72.58 -130.65 94.42
N GLU A 84 -71.50 -129.88 94.48
CA GLU A 84 -70.22 -130.34 95.07
C GLU A 84 -70.37 -130.54 96.57
N GLU A 85 -71.13 -129.68 97.24
CA GLU A 85 -71.50 -129.81 98.65
C GLU A 85 -72.32 -131.07 98.92
N ILE A 86 -73.26 -131.46 98.03
CA ILE A 86 -74.00 -132.73 98.16
C ILE A 86 -73.04 -133.93 98.14
N VAL A 87 -72.07 -133.94 97.22
CA VAL A 87 -71.05 -134.98 97.12
C VAL A 87 -70.16 -134.99 98.36
N TYR A 88 -69.73 -133.83 98.83
CA TYR A 88 -68.94 -133.68 100.06
C TYR A 88 -69.68 -134.22 101.28
N ILE A 89 -70.94 -133.83 101.48
CA ILE A 89 -71.78 -134.25 102.61
C ILE A 89 -72.03 -135.77 102.60
N ASN A 90 -72.33 -136.37 101.44
CA ASN A 90 -72.51 -137.82 101.36
C ASN A 90 -71.20 -138.58 101.67
N ASN A 91 -70.06 -138.07 101.23
CA ASN A 91 -68.75 -138.65 101.55
C ASN A 91 -68.38 -138.48 103.03
N MET A 92 -68.64 -137.31 103.63
CA MET A 92 -68.31 -136.96 105.01
C MET A 92 -69.17 -137.69 106.04
N LEU A 93 -70.50 -137.74 105.84
CA LEU A 93 -71.41 -138.34 106.82
C LEU A 93 -71.32 -139.88 106.84
N PRO A 94 -71.32 -140.54 108.02
CA PRO A 94 -71.38 -141.99 108.10
C PRO A 94 -72.78 -142.51 107.69
N LYS A 95 -72.87 -143.78 107.29
CA LYS A 95 -74.16 -144.39 106.95
C LYS A 95 -74.98 -144.65 108.23
N HIS A 96 -76.19 -144.12 108.30
CA HIS A 96 -77.02 -144.17 109.52
C HIS A 96 -78.38 -144.89 109.29
N PRO A 97 -78.82 -145.83 110.16
CA PRO A 97 -80.02 -146.66 109.90
C PRO A 97 -81.36 -145.93 109.81
N GLN A 98 -81.49 -144.74 110.42
CA GLN A 98 -82.71 -143.91 110.35
C GLN A 98 -82.53 -142.67 109.45
N TYR A 99 -81.42 -142.61 108.70
CA TYR A 99 -80.96 -141.45 107.91
C TYR A 99 -80.81 -140.16 108.74
N TYR A 100 -80.72 -139.02 108.07
CA TYR A 100 -80.45 -137.71 108.66
C TYR A 100 -81.47 -136.65 108.21
N TRP A 101 -81.83 -135.73 109.09
CA TRP A 101 -82.57 -134.51 108.78
C TRP A 101 -81.63 -133.43 108.19
N ILE A 102 -82.11 -132.70 107.19
CA ILE A 102 -81.44 -131.51 106.63
C ILE A 102 -82.31 -130.26 106.80
N GLY A 103 -81.76 -129.06 106.57
CA GLY A 103 -82.39 -127.77 106.85
C GLY A 103 -83.58 -127.37 105.96
N ILE A 104 -84.09 -128.27 105.10
CA ILE A 104 -85.29 -128.03 104.31
C ILE A 104 -86.55 -128.37 105.12
N ARG A 105 -87.48 -127.44 105.17
CA ARG A 105 -88.85 -127.66 105.67
C ARG A 105 -89.87 -127.09 104.68
N LYS A 106 -91.08 -127.64 104.67
CA LYS A 106 -92.21 -127.06 103.95
C LYS A 106 -92.80 -125.90 104.76
N VAL A 107 -92.84 -124.71 104.17
CA VAL A 107 -93.40 -123.49 104.77
C VAL A 107 -94.34 -122.86 103.76
N ASN A 108 -95.60 -122.66 104.15
CA ASN A 108 -96.67 -122.12 103.28
C ASN A 108 -96.81 -122.87 101.93
N GLY A 109 -96.47 -124.17 101.90
CA GLY A 109 -96.52 -125.03 100.71
C GLY A 109 -95.22 -125.12 99.91
N LEU A 110 -94.28 -124.19 100.08
CA LEU A 110 -92.98 -124.18 99.42
C LEU A 110 -91.91 -124.87 100.26
N TRP A 111 -90.89 -125.45 99.61
CA TRP A 111 -89.71 -125.97 100.29
C TRP A 111 -88.70 -124.83 100.52
N THR A 112 -88.23 -124.69 101.76
CA THR A 112 -87.39 -123.56 102.17
C THR A 112 -86.21 -124.04 103.02
N TRP A 113 -85.00 -123.56 102.70
CA TRP A 113 -83.81 -123.69 103.54
C TRP A 113 -83.94 -122.77 104.76
N ILE A 114 -84.27 -123.35 105.91
CA ILE A 114 -84.60 -122.58 107.12
C ILE A 114 -83.40 -121.77 107.65
N GLY A 115 -82.17 -122.23 107.41
CA GLY A 115 -80.94 -121.55 107.86
C GLY A 115 -80.43 -120.42 106.97
N THR A 116 -81.02 -120.21 105.79
CA THR A 116 -80.72 -119.06 104.91
C THR A 116 -81.97 -118.27 104.55
N ASN A 117 -83.16 -118.74 104.97
CA ASN A 117 -84.48 -118.28 104.59
C ASN A 117 -84.72 -118.20 103.07
N LYS A 118 -83.94 -118.96 102.27
CA LYS A 118 -84.12 -119.07 100.81
C LYS A 118 -85.14 -120.16 100.49
N THR A 119 -86.15 -119.82 99.69
CA THR A 119 -86.99 -120.81 99.02
C THR A 119 -86.17 -121.58 98.00
N LEU A 120 -86.23 -122.91 98.06
CA LEU A 120 -85.51 -123.82 97.17
C LEU A 120 -85.94 -123.59 95.71
N THR A 121 -85.01 -123.33 94.80
CA THR A 121 -85.31 -123.23 93.36
C THR A 121 -85.28 -124.62 92.70
N LYS A 122 -85.86 -124.73 91.50
CA LYS A 122 -86.01 -126.02 90.82
C LYS A 122 -84.68 -126.62 90.37
N GLU A 123 -83.68 -125.77 90.21
CA GLU A 123 -82.30 -126.07 89.86
C GLU A 123 -81.50 -126.61 91.05
N GLU A 124 -81.96 -126.33 92.27
CA GLU A 124 -81.38 -126.78 93.55
C GLU A 124 -82.03 -128.10 94.05
N GLU A 125 -83.12 -128.57 93.42
CA GLU A 125 -83.87 -129.75 93.86
C GLU A 125 -83.11 -131.09 93.67
N ASN A 126 -82.86 -131.80 94.77
CA ASN A 126 -82.17 -133.09 94.77
C ASN A 126 -83.03 -134.24 95.35
N TRP A 127 -84.31 -134.28 95.01
CA TRP A 127 -85.26 -135.34 95.42
C TRP A 127 -84.90 -136.73 94.87
N ALA A 128 -85.34 -137.77 95.58
CA ALA A 128 -85.22 -139.18 95.21
C ALA A 128 -86.27 -139.61 94.18
N THR A 129 -86.08 -140.78 93.54
CA THR A 129 -86.98 -141.28 92.50
C THR A 129 -88.39 -141.54 93.06
N GLY A 130 -89.33 -140.64 92.75
CA GLY A 130 -90.73 -140.70 93.20
C GLY A 130 -91.08 -139.73 94.33
N GLU A 131 -90.12 -138.94 94.80
CA GLU A 131 -90.28 -137.97 95.89
C GLU A 131 -90.34 -136.52 95.38
N PRO A 132 -90.95 -135.57 96.13
CA PRO A 132 -91.66 -135.75 97.40
C PRO A 132 -93.08 -136.31 97.24
N ASN A 133 -93.46 -137.29 98.06
CA ASN A 133 -94.69 -138.09 97.90
C ASN A 133 -95.80 -137.82 98.93
N ASN A 134 -95.51 -137.14 100.06
CA ASN A 134 -96.45 -136.86 101.16
C ASN A 134 -97.29 -138.07 101.65
N ARG A 135 -96.70 -139.26 101.66
CA ARG A 135 -97.32 -140.55 101.98
C ARG A 135 -97.98 -140.55 103.36
N GLY A 136 -99.32 -140.58 103.33
CA GLY A 136 -100.15 -140.63 104.51
C GLY A 136 -100.30 -139.27 105.22
N ASN A 137 -100.07 -138.16 104.51
CA ASN A 137 -100.27 -136.76 104.89
C ASN A 137 -99.41 -136.22 106.05
N GLY A 138 -98.74 -135.08 105.84
CA GLY A 138 -97.96 -134.35 106.85
C GLY A 138 -96.48 -134.73 106.86
N GLN A 139 -95.89 -134.93 105.69
CA GLN A 139 -94.44 -135.05 105.50
C GLN A 139 -93.86 -133.68 105.09
N ASP A 140 -93.68 -132.79 106.07
CA ASP A 140 -93.25 -131.41 105.84
C ASP A 140 -91.77 -131.17 106.16
N CYS A 141 -91.00 -132.22 106.44
CA CYS A 141 -89.58 -132.17 106.80
C CYS A 141 -88.75 -133.13 105.95
N VAL A 142 -87.50 -132.78 105.65
CA VAL A 142 -86.72 -133.49 104.63
C VAL A 142 -85.55 -134.27 105.20
N GLU A 143 -85.46 -135.56 104.84
CA GLU A 143 -84.30 -136.42 105.13
C GLU A 143 -83.38 -136.60 103.92
N ILE A 144 -82.13 -136.98 104.16
CA ILE A 144 -81.13 -137.27 103.13
C ILE A 144 -80.61 -138.72 103.20
N TYR A 145 -80.61 -139.40 102.06
CA TYR A 145 -80.24 -140.81 101.91
C TYR A 145 -78.73 -141.06 101.79
N ILE A 146 -77.99 -140.72 102.85
CA ILE A 146 -76.54 -140.95 102.95
C ILE A 146 -76.20 -142.44 102.73
N LYS A 147 -75.35 -142.71 101.73
CA LYS A 147 -74.79 -144.06 101.44
C LYS A 147 -75.84 -145.17 101.27
N ARG A 148 -77.00 -144.83 100.71
CA ARG A 148 -78.11 -145.75 100.38
C ARG A 148 -77.86 -146.41 99.01
N GLN A 149 -78.15 -147.71 98.86
CA GLN A 149 -77.87 -148.46 97.61
C GLN A 149 -78.69 -148.01 96.38
N LYS A 150 -79.79 -147.29 96.60
CA LYS A 150 -80.62 -146.65 95.57
C LYS A 150 -80.96 -145.25 96.07
N ASP A 151 -80.98 -144.28 95.16
CA ASP A 151 -81.22 -142.86 95.48
C ASP A 151 -80.22 -142.32 96.51
N GLU A 152 -78.92 -142.61 96.32
CA GLU A 152 -77.85 -142.13 97.19
C GLU A 152 -77.75 -140.60 97.20
N ALA A 153 -77.52 -140.01 98.37
CA ALA A 153 -77.45 -138.56 98.62
C ALA A 153 -78.73 -137.77 98.25
N LYS A 154 -79.77 -138.43 97.73
CA LYS A 154 -81.06 -137.82 97.39
C LYS A 154 -81.91 -137.55 98.63
N TRP A 155 -82.88 -136.66 98.45
CA TRP A 155 -83.79 -136.20 99.50
C TRP A 155 -85.15 -136.90 99.45
N ASN A 156 -85.80 -137.02 100.60
CA ASN A 156 -87.14 -137.56 100.77
C ASN A 156 -87.94 -136.73 101.78
N ASP A 157 -89.23 -136.52 101.55
CA ASP A 157 -90.11 -135.93 102.56
C ASP A 157 -90.56 -136.99 103.57
N GLU A 158 -90.51 -136.63 104.85
CA GLU A 158 -90.88 -137.51 105.96
C GLU A 158 -91.51 -136.72 107.11
N LYS A 159 -92.34 -137.40 107.90
CA LYS A 159 -93.07 -136.76 109.00
C LYS A 159 -92.07 -136.26 110.04
N CYS A 160 -92.10 -134.97 110.34
CA CYS A 160 -91.14 -134.28 111.21
C CYS A 160 -90.94 -134.96 112.58
N THR A 161 -91.96 -135.65 113.09
CA THR A 161 -91.96 -136.40 114.36
C THR A 161 -91.13 -137.69 114.36
N LYS A 162 -90.64 -138.14 113.20
CA LYS A 162 -89.74 -139.30 113.08
C LYS A 162 -88.37 -138.95 113.67
N LYS A 163 -87.74 -139.92 114.34
CA LYS A 163 -86.42 -139.73 114.95
C LYS A 163 -85.32 -140.04 113.92
N LYS A 164 -84.40 -139.10 113.69
CA LYS A 164 -83.24 -139.19 112.78
C LYS A 164 -82.06 -138.37 113.33
N GLY A 165 -80.86 -138.56 112.79
CA GLY A 165 -79.72 -137.69 113.13
C GLY A 165 -79.90 -136.27 112.56
N ALA A 166 -79.36 -135.26 113.21
CA ALA A 166 -79.30 -133.88 112.71
C ALA A 166 -78.00 -133.64 111.91
N VAL A 167 -77.99 -132.67 111.00
CA VAL A 167 -76.77 -132.16 110.33
C VAL A 167 -76.80 -130.64 110.33
N CYS A 168 -75.67 -130.02 110.68
CA CYS A 168 -75.51 -128.59 110.94
C CYS A 168 -74.31 -128.00 110.16
N TYR A 169 -74.23 -126.68 110.03
CA TYR A 169 -73.07 -125.96 109.48
C TYR A 169 -72.63 -124.76 110.34
N THR A 170 -71.46 -124.19 110.05
CA THR A 170 -70.95 -122.92 110.59
C THR A 170 -70.37 -122.07 109.44
N ALA A 171 -70.52 -120.73 109.47
CA ALA A 171 -70.11 -119.80 108.41
C ALA A 171 -68.76 -119.06 108.66
N SER A 172 -68.21 -118.34 107.67
CA SER A 172 -66.87 -117.71 107.75
C SER A 172 -66.81 -116.19 107.44
N CYS A 173 -67.77 -115.63 106.71
CA CYS A 173 -67.77 -114.19 106.36
C CYS A 173 -68.19 -113.29 107.54
N SER A 174 -67.65 -112.07 107.57
CA SER A 174 -67.98 -111.04 108.56
C SER A 174 -67.97 -109.62 107.98
N GLU A 175 -68.63 -108.67 108.62
CA GLU A 175 -68.69 -107.25 108.20
C GLU A 175 -67.30 -106.63 107.99
N HIS A 176 -66.30 -107.05 108.78
CA HIS A 176 -64.94 -106.53 108.70
C HIS A 176 -64.01 -107.39 107.81
N SER A 177 -64.54 -108.09 106.80
CA SER A 177 -63.74 -108.96 105.92
C SER A 177 -63.06 -108.22 104.76
N CYS A 178 -63.74 -107.25 104.15
CA CYS A 178 -63.27 -106.46 102.99
C CYS A 178 -63.20 -104.95 103.32
N SER A 179 -62.94 -104.08 102.34
CA SER A 179 -63.14 -102.63 102.45
C SER A 179 -64.56 -102.23 102.03
N VAL A 180 -64.88 -100.94 102.14
CA VAL A 180 -66.12 -100.36 101.57
C VAL A 180 -66.13 -100.31 100.03
N HIS A 181 -65.07 -100.77 99.37
CA HIS A 181 -64.93 -100.85 97.92
C HIS A 181 -64.96 -102.30 97.40
N ALA A 182 -65.60 -103.22 98.15
CA ALA A 182 -65.70 -104.62 97.75
C ALA A 182 -66.82 -105.42 98.45
N ASP A 183 -67.33 -106.42 97.74
CA ASP A 183 -68.22 -107.46 98.26
C ASP A 183 -67.43 -108.67 98.80
N CYS A 184 -68.00 -109.41 99.75
CA CYS A 184 -67.35 -110.55 100.41
C CYS A 184 -68.04 -111.88 100.08
N LEU A 185 -67.27 -112.89 99.64
CA LEU A 185 -67.76 -114.16 99.14
C LEU A 185 -67.29 -115.35 100.00
N GLU A 186 -68.24 -116.16 100.49
CA GLU A 186 -67.99 -117.41 101.21
C GLU A 186 -67.38 -118.48 100.27
N ASN A 187 -66.41 -119.24 100.76
CA ASN A 187 -65.82 -120.39 100.06
C ASN A 187 -65.58 -121.56 101.03
N ILE A 188 -65.47 -122.78 100.51
CA ILE A 188 -65.13 -123.95 101.33
C ILE A 188 -63.72 -123.78 101.91
N GLY A 189 -63.65 -123.41 103.19
CA GLY A 189 -62.38 -123.18 103.91
C GLY A 189 -61.87 -121.74 104.00
N SER A 190 -62.52 -120.75 103.36
CA SER A 190 -62.02 -119.37 103.28
C SER A 190 -63.11 -118.36 102.87
N TYR A 191 -62.76 -117.07 102.79
CA TYR A 191 -63.56 -116.06 102.09
C TYR A 191 -62.67 -115.27 101.11
N ALA A 192 -63.28 -114.54 100.17
CA ALA A 192 -62.59 -113.65 99.22
C ALA A 192 -63.31 -112.31 99.04
N CYS A 193 -62.58 -111.27 98.63
CA CYS A 193 -63.11 -109.92 98.37
C CYS A 193 -63.11 -109.60 96.88
N GLN A 194 -64.24 -109.08 96.36
CA GLN A 194 -64.40 -108.68 94.96
C GLN A 194 -64.37 -107.15 94.83
N CYS A 195 -63.29 -106.60 94.26
CA CYS A 195 -63.07 -105.15 94.20
C CYS A 195 -63.98 -104.41 93.21
N TYR A 196 -64.41 -103.21 93.58
CA TYR A 196 -65.00 -102.24 92.65
C TYR A 196 -63.94 -101.63 91.71
N PRO A 197 -64.31 -101.18 90.49
CA PRO A 197 -63.36 -100.63 89.52
C PRO A 197 -62.55 -99.45 90.07
N GLY A 198 -61.24 -99.46 89.80
CA GLY A 198 -60.30 -98.45 90.28
C GLY A 198 -59.71 -98.73 91.68
N PHE A 199 -60.06 -99.85 92.31
CA PHE A 199 -59.49 -100.30 93.59
C PHE A 199 -58.88 -101.71 93.51
N LYS A 200 -57.85 -101.97 94.31
CA LYS A 200 -57.07 -103.22 94.34
C LYS A 200 -56.59 -103.60 95.74
N GLY A 201 -55.91 -104.75 95.83
CA GLY A 201 -55.35 -105.29 97.08
C GLY A 201 -56.26 -106.35 97.71
N PRO A 202 -55.76 -107.14 98.69
CA PRO A 202 -56.47 -108.30 99.24
C PRO A 202 -57.79 -107.97 99.97
N ARG A 203 -58.02 -106.69 100.31
CA ARG A 203 -59.29 -106.18 100.83
C ARG A 203 -59.85 -105.05 99.97
N CYS A 204 -59.28 -104.80 98.79
CA CYS A 204 -59.67 -103.70 97.90
C CYS A 204 -59.50 -102.32 98.57
N GLN A 205 -58.35 -102.12 99.21
CA GLN A 205 -58.03 -100.96 100.04
C GLN A 205 -57.10 -99.93 99.39
N GLU A 206 -56.53 -100.25 98.22
CA GLU A 206 -55.62 -99.36 97.47
C GLU A 206 -56.33 -98.80 96.23
N VAL A 207 -56.16 -97.52 95.94
CA VAL A 207 -56.64 -96.91 94.68
C VAL A 207 -55.64 -97.20 93.54
N MET A 208 -56.15 -97.28 92.31
CA MET A 208 -55.31 -97.34 91.11
C MET A 208 -54.64 -95.98 90.86
N GLN A 209 -53.35 -96.01 90.54
CA GLN A 209 -52.47 -94.86 90.37
C GLN A 209 -51.97 -94.77 88.92
N CYS A 210 -51.87 -93.55 88.38
CA CYS A 210 -51.29 -93.25 87.07
C CYS A 210 -49.91 -92.57 87.20
N ASP A 211 -49.14 -92.57 86.11
CA ASP A 211 -47.83 -91.91 86.06
C ASP A 211 -47.89 -90.41 86.37
N THR A 212 -46.86 -89.87 87.03
CA THR A 212 -46.79 -88.44 87.35
C THR A 212 -46.56 -87.59 86.11
N ILE A 213 -47.47 -86.65 85.82
CA ILE A 213 -47.32 -85.72 84.70
C ILE A 213 -46.38 -84.57 85.06
N ILE A 214 -45.53 -84.17 84.10
CA ILE A 214 -44.72 -82.95 84.10
C ILE A 214 -45.21 -82.05 82.97
N ALA A 215 -45.20 -80.73 83.15
CA ALA A 215 -45.58 -79.78 82.11
C ALA A 215 -44.61 -79.82 80.91
N PRO A 216 -45.10 -79.77 79.66
CA PRO A 216 -44.27 -79.53 78.48
C PRO A 216 -43.52 -78.18 78.54
N PRO A 217 -42.45 -77.99 77.75
CA PRO A 217 -41.87 -76.67 77.51
C PRO A 217 -42.93 -75.70 76.95
N HIS A 218 -42.87 -74.44 77.37
CA HIS A 218 -43.82 -73.38 77.01
C HIS A 218 -45.29 -73.72 77.29
N ALA A 219 -45.52 -74.53 78.34
CA ALA A 219 -46.84 -74.95 78.77
C ALA A 219 -46.99 -74.90 80.30
N SER A 220 -48.18 -74.52 80.74
CA SER A 220 -48.64 -74.68 82.12
C SER A 220 -49.56 -75.90 82.22
N ILE A 221 -49.67 -76.48 83.42
CA ILE A 221 -50.58 -77.60 83.69
C ILE A 221 -51.32 -77.42 85.02
N SER A 222 -52.62 -77.73 85.01
CA SER A 222 -53.48 -77.76 86.19
C SER A 222 -54.10 -79.15 86.32
N CYS A 223 -54.16 -79.70 87.54
CA CYS A 223 -54.67 -81.05 87.79
C CYS A 223 -55.62 -81.10 88.99
N GLN A 224 -56.82 -81.63 88.75
CA GLN A 224 -57.82 -81.93 89.77
C GLN A 224 -57.70 -83.41 90.17
N ASN A 225 -57.65 -83.70 91.48
CA ASN A 225 -57.30 -85.01 92.02
C ASN A 225 -58.33 -85.43 93.09
N PRO A 226 -59.34 -86.27 92.76
CA PRO A 226 -60.48 -86.52 93.66
C PRO A 226 -60.20 -87.42 94.88
N VAL A 227 -59.19 -88.28 94.83
CA VAL A 227 -58.89 -89.27 95.88
C VAL A 227 -57.44 -89.11 96.36
N GLU A 228 -56.47 -89.46 95.51
CA GLU A 228 -55.05 -89.17 95.71
C GLU A 228 -54.50 -88.41 94.50
N LYS A 229 -53.29 -87.85 94.61
CA LYS A 229 -52.63 -87.22 93.45
C LYS A 229 -52.38 -88.27 92.37
N PHE A 230 -52.80 -87.96 91.15
CA PHE A 230 -52.68 -88.81 89.95
C PHE A 230 -53.35 -90.20 90.05
N SER A 231 -54.26 -90.41 91.00
CA SER A 231 -55.05 -91.64 91.09
C SER A 231 -56.25 -91.64 90.14
N TYR A 232 -56.93 -92.79 90.04
CA TYR A 232 -58.21 -92.95 89.35
C TYR A 232 -59.17 -91.76 89.58
N GLY A 233 -59.70 -91.22 88.48
CA GLY A 233 -60.58 -90.03 88.46
C GLY A 233 -59.84 -88.69 88.40
N SER A 234 -58.51 -88.65 88.60
CA SER A 234 -57.73 -87.43 88.43
C SER A 234 -57.77 -86.93 86.98
N THR A 235 -57.89 -85.62 86.78
CA THR A 235 -57.97 -84.99 85.46
C THR A 235 -57.01 -83.81 85.39
N CYS A 236 -56.20 -83.75 84.34
CA CYS A 236 -55.22 -82.70 84.09
C CYS A 236 -55.51 -81.97 82.78
N THR A 237 -55.28 -80.65 82.77
CA THR A 237 -55.47 -79.73 81.64
C THR A 237 -54.20 -78.93 81.38
N VAL A 238 -53.80 -78.81 80.11
CA VAL A 238 -52.58 -78.11 79.65
C VAL A 238 -52.94 -76.88 78.82
N GLU A 239 -52.21 -75.78 79.03
CA GLU A 239 -52.40 -74.48 78.36
C GLU A 239 -51.03 -73.87 78.01
N CYS A 240 -50.88 -73.32 76.80
CA CYS A 240 -49.59 -72.81 76.31
C CYS A 240 -49.30 -71.37 76.74
N GLU A 241 -48.01 -71.01 76.78
CA GLU A 241 -47.55 -69.62 76.96
C GLU A 241 -47.88 -68.74 75.73
N GLU A 242 -47.93 -67.41 75.90
CA GLU A 242 -48.29 -66.50 74.80
C GLU A 242 -47.29 -66.62 73.63
N GLY A 243 -47.83 -66.63 72.40
CA GLY A 243 -47.04 -66.82 71.18
C GLY A 243 -46.75 -68.29 70.86
N PHE A 244 -47.30 -69.25 71.63
CA PHE A 244 -47.30 -70.67 71.30
C PHE A 244 -48.73 -71.21 71.17
N PHE A 245 -48.96 -72.12 70.23
CA PHE A 245 -50.25 -72.80 70.02
C PHE A 245 -50.20 -74.26 70.44
N LEU A 246 -51.34 -74.79 70.91
CA LEU A 246 -51.44 -76.13 71.47
C LEU A 246 -51.69 -77.18 70.38
N VAL A 247 -50.79 -78.16 70.28
CA VAL A 247 -50.91 -79.30 69.37
C VAL A 247 -51.19 -80.58 70.17
N GLY A 248 -52.41 -81.10 70.01
CA GLY A 248 -52.89 -82.30 70.71
C GLY A 248 -54.18 -82.04 71.51
N THR A 249 -54.53 -82.97 72.40
CA THR A 249 -55.66 -82.82 73.32
C THR A 249 -55.25 -82.03 74.55
N ASN A 250 -55.95 -80.94 74.86
CA ASN A 250 -55.66 -80.06 76.00
C ASN A 250 -55.94 -80.69 77.38
N SER A 251 -56.49 -81.91 77.44
CA SER A 251 -56.92 -82.55 78.69
C SER A 251 -56.76 -84.07 78.65
N THR A 252 -56.51 -84.66 79.82
CA THR A 252 -56.33 -86.10 80.00
C THR A 252 -56.77 -86.52 81.41
N HIS A 253 -57.24 -87.77 81.59
CA HIS A 253 -57.75 -88.28 82.87
C HIS A 253 -57.27 -89.68 83.19
N CYS A 254 -57.10 -90.00 84.49
CA CYS A 254 -56.61 -91.27 84.98
C CYS A 254 -57.74 -92.32 85.07
N SER A 255 -57.59 -93.42 84.33
CA SER A 255 -58.59 -94.48 84.21
C SER A 255 -58.62 -95.44 85.41
N SER A 256 -59.64 -96.29 85.47
CA SER A 256 -59.77 -97.37 86.47
C SER A 256 -58.70 -98.47 86.35
N VAL A 257 -57.86 -98.41 85.32
CA VAL A 257 -56.74 -99.35 85.06
C VAL A 257 -55.37 -98.71 85.41
N GLY A 258 -55.34 -97.42 85.76
CA GLY A 258 -54.09 -96.72 86.10
C GLY A 258 -53.31 -96.20 84.88
N ASN A 259 -53.99 -95.86 83.79
CA ASN A 259 -53.39 -95.13 82.66
C ASN A 259 -54.13 -93.81 82.36
N TRP A 260 -53.40 -92.85 81.78
CA TRP A 260 -53.96 -91.60 81.28
C TRP A 260 -54.69 -91.84 79.95
N SER A 261 -55.86 -91.22 79.77
CA SER A 261 -56.70 -91.41 78.59
C SER A 261 -56.11 -90.85 77.29
N HIS A 262 -55.27 -89.82 77.40
CA HIS A 262 -54.55 -89.19 76.29
C HIS A 262 -53.11 -88.87 76.66
N SER A 263 -52.22 -88.87 75.67
CA SER A 263 -50.86 -88.31 75.80
C SER A 263 -50.89 -86.78 75.96
N LEU A 264 -49.83 -86.22 76.54
CA LEU A 264 -49.70 -84.77 76.72
C LEU A 264 -49.58 -84.06 75.35
N PRO A 265 -50.20 -82.88 75.18
CA PRO A 265 -50.01 -82.05 74.00
C PRO A 265 -48.64 -81.35 74.03
N THR A 266 -48.24 -80.79 72.89
CA THR A 266 -47.02 -79.98 72.75
C THR A 266 -47.37 -78.56 72.32
N CYS A 267 -46.71 -77.56 72.91
CA CYS A 267 -46.82 -76.17 72.47
C CYS A 267 -45.80 -75.89 71.37
N GLN A 268 -46.23 -75.32 70.23
CA GLN A 268 -45.39 -74.95 69.09
C GLN A 268 -45.43 -73.44 68.90
N VAL A 269 -44.31 -72.82 68.50
CA VAL A 269 -44.22 -71.36 68.36
C VAL A 269 -45.04 -70.88 67.16
N MET A 270 -45.69 -69.72 67.30
CA MET A 270 -46.37 -69.05 66.19
C MET A 270 -45.35 -68.58 65.16
N GLN A 271 -45.63 -68.83 63.88
CA GLN A 271 -44.76 -68.54 62.74
C GLN A 271 -45.36 -67.41 61.89
N CYS A 272 -44.53 -66.48 61.43
CA CYS A 272 -44.91 -65.43 60.48
C CYS A 272 -44.43 -65.75 59.05
N ASP A 273 -45.05 -65.11 58.05
CA ASP A 273 -44.65 -65.23 56.64
C ASP A 273 -43.16 -64.89 56.43
N THR A 274 -42.47 -65.66 55.57
CA THR A 274 -41.05 -65.44 55.28
C THR A 274 -40.81 -64.13 54.54
N ILE A 275 -40.04 -63.21 55.11
CA ILE A 275 -39.68 -61.95 54.46
C ILE A 275 -38.59 -62.18 53.40
N ILE A 276 -38.77 -61.55 52.23
CA ILE A 276 -37.74 -61.37 51.19
C ILE A 276 -37.33 -59.89 51.19
N ALA A 277 -36.04 -59.62 51.01
CA ALA A 277 -35.54 -58.25 50.92
C ALA A 277 -36.13 -57.50 49.70
N PRO A 278 -36.59 -56.24 49.84
CA PRO A 278 -36.92 -55.39 48.71
C PRO A 278 -35.73 -55.20 47.74
N THR A 279 -36.01 -54.83 46.50
CA THR A 279 -34.97 -54.40 45.55
C THR A 279 -34.24 -53.17 46.06
N HIS A 280 -32.91 -53.15 45.95
CA HIS A 280 -32.03 -52.11 46.51
C HIS A 280 -32.16 -51.94 48.03
N ALA A 281 -32.42 -53.05 48.74
CA ALA A 281 -32.48 -53.11 50.18
C ALA A 281 -31.75 -54.34 50.72
N SER A 282 -31.06 -54.16 51.84
CA SER A 282 -30.60 -55.24 52.71
C SER A 282 -31.62 -55.47 53.84
N ILE A 283 -31.66 -56.70 54.37
CA ILE A 283 -32.48 -57.03 55.54
C ILE A 283 -31.67 -57.83 56.55
N SER A 284 -31.81 -57.46 57.81
CA SER A 284 -31.21 -58.14 58.96
C SER A 284 -32.31 -58.51 59.95
N CYS A 285 -32.43 -59.81 60.25
CA CYS A 285 -33.41 -60.32 61.21
C CYS A 285 -32.72 -60.89 62.45
N GLN A 286 -33.32 -60.64 63.61
CA GLN A 286 -32.98 -61.27 64.88
C GLN A 286 -34.13 -62.21 65.24
N ASP A 287 -33.85 -63.51 65.23
CA ASP A 287 -34.81 -64.61 65.43
C ASP A 287 -34.57 -65.27 66.82
N PRO A 288 -35.38 -64.99 67.88
CA PRO A 288 -35.08 -65.46 69.24
C PRO A 288 -35.35 -66.94 69.53
N VAL A 289 -36.21 -67.59 68.74
CA VAL A 289 -36.67 -68.98 68.98
C VAL A 289 -36.51 -69.82 67.71
N GLU A 290 -37.29 -69.51 66.67
CA GLU A 290 -37.13 -70.05 65.33
C GLU A 290 -37.12 -68.90 64.31
N LYS A 291 -36.64 -69.15 63.08
CA LYS A 291 -36.62 -68.12 62.04
C LYS A 291 -38.03 -67.61 61.74
N PHE A 292 -38.22 -66.30 61.75
CA PHE A 292 -39.50 -65.64 61.50
C PHE A 292 -40.63 -66.04 62.48
N SER A 293 -40.31 -66.63 63.65
CA SER A 293 -41.30 -66.95 64.68
C SER A 293 -41.66 -65.74 65.56
N TYR A 294 -42.66 -65.90 66.44
CA TYR A 294 -42.99 -64.92 67.48
C TYR A 294 -41.75 -64.31 68.15
N GLY A 295 -41.76 -62.97 68.29
CA GLY A 295 -40.64 -62.19 68.83
C GLY A 295 -39.53 -61.86 67.83
N SER A 296 -39.50 -62.48 66.65
CA SER A 296 -38.51 -62.16 65.61
C SER A 296 -38.68 -60.74 65.11
N THR A 297 -37.57 -60.01 64.97
CA THR A 297 -37.55 -58.59 64.56
C THR A 297 -36.62 -58.42 63.37
N CYS A 298 -37.14 -57.86 62.28
CA CYS A 298 -36.41 -57.64 61.04
C CYS A 298 -36.30 -56.15 60.74
N THR A 299 -35.07 -55.67 60.52
CA THR A 299 -34.75 -54.30 60.11
C THR A 299 -34.30 -54.26 58.65
N VAL A 300 -34.80 -53.28 57.89
CA VAL A 300 -34.48 -53.06 56.48
C VAL A 300 -33.64 -51.79 56.34
N GLU A 301 -32.58 -51.85 55.55
CA GLU A 301 -31.66 -50.74 55.26
C GLU A 301 -31.39 -50.68 53.75
N CYS A 302 -31.60 -49.51 53.14
CA CYS A 302 -31.47 -49.33 51.69
C CYS A 302 -30.01 -49.28 51.24
N GLU A 303 -29.76 -49.67 50.00
CA GLU A 303 -28.46 -49.47 49.34
C GLU A 303 -28.16 -47.97 49.14
N GLU A 304 -26.87 -47.61 49.01
CA GLU A 304 -26.46 -46.21 48.90
C GLU A 304 -27.14 -45.52 47.70
N GLY A 305 -27.68 -44.33 47.93
CA GLY A 305 -28.42 -43.55 46.93
C GLY A 305 -29.91 -43.89 46.82
N PHE A 306 -30.44 -44.76 47.67
CA PHE A 306 -31.87 -45.00 47.82
C PHE A 306 -32.37 -44.58 49.21
N VAL A 307 -33.53 -43.92 49.25
CA VAL A 307 -34.20 -43.49 50.50
C VAL A 307 -35.27 -44.50 50.92
N LEU A 308 -35.32 -44.77 52.22
CA LEU A 308 -36.29 -45.69 52.82
C LEU A 308 -37.65 -45.01 53.01
N VAL A 309 -38.65 -45.49 52.28
CA VAL A 309 -40.04 -45.03 52.37
C VAL A 309 -40.87 -46.09 53.11
N GLY A 310 -41.22 -45.81 54.36
CA GLY A 310 -41.97 -46.71 55.24
C GLY A 310 -41.38 -46.77 56.64
N THR A 311 -41.66 -47.86 57.36
CA THR A 311 -41.02 -48.16 58.66
C THR A 311 -39.83 -49.09 58.43
N ASN A 312 -38.68 -48.78 59.02
CA ASN A 312 -37.43 -49.53 58.80
C ASN A 312 -37.33 -50.82 59.64
N SER A 313 -38.34 -51.15 60.44
CA SER A 313 -38.35 -52.30 61.35
C SER A 313 -39.75 -52.88 61.50
N THR A 314 -39.86 -54.20 61.48
CA THR A 314 -41.10 -54.95 61.69
C THR A 314 -40.84 -56.16 62.59
N HIS A 315 -41.84 -56.60 63.36
CA HIS A 315 -41.70 -57.72 64.31
C HIS A 315 -42.87 -58.70 64.23
N CYS A 316 -42.60 -59.98 64.48
CA CYS A 316 -43.59 -61.06 64.44
C CYS A 316 -44.40 -61.11 65.74
N SER A 317 -45.71 -60.87 65.63
CA SER A 317 -46.67 -60.83 66.74
C SER A 317 -47.10 -62.22 67.22
N SER A 318 -47.70 -62.31 68.41
CA SER A 318 -48.22 -63.56 68.99
C SER A 318 -49.38 -64.21 68.21
N VAL A 319 -49.83 -63.58 67.11
CA VAL A 319 -50.87 -64.07 66.20
C VAL A 319 -50.28 -64.63 64.88
N GLY A 320 -48.96 -64.52 64.65
CA GLY A 320 -48.32 -64.97 63.41
C GLY A 320 -48.33 -63.93 62.28
N ASN A 321 -48.62 -62.66 62.57
CA ASN A 321 -48.52 -61.55 61.62
C ASN A 321 -47.34 -60.61 61.95
N TRP A 322 -46.70 -60.08 60.92
CA TRP A 322 -45.76 -58.95 61.04
C TRP A 322 -46.50 -57.66 61.44
N SER A 323 -45.92 -56.87 62.34
CA SER A 323 -46.54 -55.65 62.85
C SER A 323 -46.63 -54.51 61.84
N HIS A 324 -45.72 -54.48 60.86
CA HIS A 324 -45.68 -53.50 59.78
C HIS A 324 -45.38 -54.17 58.43
N SER A 325 -45.92 -53.61 57.35
CA SER A 325 -45.54 -53.95 55.97
C SER A 325 -44.11 -53.49 55.67
N LEU A 326 -43.42 -54.21 54.78
CA LEU A 326 -42.05 -53.88 54.37
C LEU A 326 -41.97 -52.46 53.74
N PRO A 327 -40.92 -51.69 54.04
CA PRO A 327 -40.69 -50.40 53.37
C PRO A 327 -40.18 -50.61 51.94
N THR A 328 -40.27 -49.56 51.13
CA THR A 328 -39.70 -49.52 49.77
C THR A 328 -38.51 -48.58 49.71
N CYS A 329 -37.42 -49.01 49.07
CA CYS A 329 -36.28 -48.15 48.77
C CYS A 329 -36.51 -47.44 47.43
N GLN A 330 -36.65 -46.12 47.45
CA GLN A 330 -36.84 -45.29 46.25
C GLN A 330 -35.52 -44.61 45.88
N VAL A 331 -35.19 -44.50 44.59
CA VAL A 331 -33.95 -43.84 44.17
C VAL A 331 -33.99 -42.35 44.51
N MET A 332 -32.89 -41.80 45.02
CA MET A 332 -32.77 -40.35 45.24
C MET A 332 -32.83 -39.62 43.90
N GLN A 333 -33.72 -38.63 43.78
CA GLN A 333 -33.77 -37.71 42.64
C GLN A 333 -33.08 -36.39 42.97
N CYS A 334 -32.41 -35.81 41.97
CA CYS A 334 -31.86 -34.47 41.99
C CYS A 334 -32.76 -33.50 41.20
N ASP A 335 -32.62 -32.20 41.46
CA ASP A 335 -33.37 -31.16 40.72
C ASP A 335 -33.22 -31.28 39.19
N THR A 336 -34.32 -31.08 38.46
CA THR A 336 -34.30 -31.16 36.99
C THR A 336 -33.39 -30.09 36.37
N ILE A 337 -32.39 -30.51 35.58
CA ILE A 337 -31.52 -29.56 34.88
C ILE A 337 -32.20 -29.03 33.61
N ILE A 338 -32.10 -27.72 33.40
CA ILE A 338 -32.37 -27.03 32.13
C ILE A 338 -31.02 -26.63 31.53
N ALA A 339 -30.87 -26.76 30.20
CA ALA A 339 -29.66 -26.34 29.51
C ALA A 339 -29.44 -24.81 29.65
N PRO A 340 -28.20 -24.34 29.96
CA PRO A 340 -27.86 -22.93 29.87
C PRO A 340 -28.07 -22.35 28.47
N THR A 341 -28.21 -21.03 28.37
CA THR A 341 -28.20 -20.32 27.07
C THR A 341 -26.88 -20.57 26.34
N HIS A 342 -26.96 -20.84 25.03
CA HIS A 342 -25.81 -21.24 24.20
C HIS A 342 -25.09 -22.50 24.68
N ALA A 343 -25.84 -23.42 25.28
CA ALA A 343 -25.36 -24.73 25.71
C ALA A 343 -26.32 -25.84 25.30
N SER A 344 -25.76 -26.96 24.84
CA SER A 344 -26.45 -28.24 24.79
C SER A 344 -26.17 -29.03 26.07
N ILE A 345 -27.09 -29.93 26.43
CA ILE A 345 -26.90 -30.85 27.55
C ILE A 345 -27.29 -32.27 27.14
N SER A 346 -26.43 -33.22 27.51
CA SER A 346 -26.65 -34.65 27.32
C SER A 346 -26.53 -35.33 28.68
N CYS A 347 -27.56 -36.08 29.08
CA CYS A 347 -27.60 -36.79 30.35
C CYS A 347 -27.66 -38.30 30.10
N GLN A 348 -26.83 -39.04 30.82
CA GLN A 348 -26.90 -40.49 30.92
C GLN A 348 -27.57 -40.84 32.24
N ASP A 349 -28.76 -41.41 32.18
CA ASP A 349 -29.62 -41.75 33.32
C ASP A 349 -29.66 -43.27 33.53
N PRO A 350 -28.95 -43.85 34.52
CA PRO A 350 -28.83 -45.31 34.66
C PRO A 350 -30.08 -46.02 35.20
N VAL A 351 -30.96 -45.31 35.92
CA VAL A 351 -32.13 -45.87 36.60
C VAL A 351 -33.39 -45.07 36.23
N GLU A 352 -33.52 -43.85 36.77
CA GLU A 352 -34.55 -42.87 36.39
C GLU A 352 -33.89 -41.56 35.94
N LYS A 353 -34.66 -40.68 35.29
CA LYS A 353 -34.15 -39.37 34.86
C LYS A 353 -33.75 -38.50 36.05
N PHE A 354 -32.56 -37.93 35.99
CA PHE A 354 -32.01 -37.06 37.05
C PHE A 354 -31.97 -37.75 38.44
N SER A 355 -31.74 -39.06 38.48
CA SER A 355 -31.67 -39.87 39.71
C SER A 355 -30.22 -40.19 40.10
N TYR A 356 -30.01 -40.82 41.27
CA TYR A 356 -28.68 -41.21 41.74
C TYR A 356 -27.85 -41.92 40.65
N GLY A 357 -26.63 -41.42 40.41
CA GLY A 357 -25.75 -41.91 39.35
C GLY A 357 -26.01 -41.31 37.96
N SER A 358 -27.12 -40.59 37.72
CA SER A 358 -27.31 -39.78 36.52
C SER A 358 -26.15 -38.81 36.35
N THR A 359 -25.55 -38.81 35.17
CA THR A 359 -24.41 -37.96 34.82
C THR A 359 -24.78 -37.09 33.63
N CYS A 360 -24.81 -35.77 33.84
CA CYS A 360 -25.11 -34.80 32.81
C CYS A 360 -23.83 -34.07 32.38
N THR A 361 -23.55 -34.12 31.08
CA THR A 361 -22.48 -33.37 30.41
C THR A 361 -23.05 -32.19 29.64
N VAL A 362 -22.46 -31.02 29.83
CA VAL A 362 -22.81 -29.77 29.12
C VAL A 362 -21.74 -29.50 28.06
N GLU A 363 -22.17 -29.15 26.85
CA GLU A 363 -21.31 -28.81 25.72
C GLU A 363 -21.83 -27.51 25.09
N CYS A 364 -20.98 -26.49 25.03
CA CYS A 364 -21.36 -25.16 24.54
C CYS A 364 -21.56 -25.14 23.02
N GLU A 365 -22.41 -24.23 22.54
CA GLU A 365 -22.52 -23.93 21.11
C GLU A 365 -21.21 -23.36 20.56
N GLU A 366 -20.96 -23.51 19.26
CA GLU A 366 -19.70 -23.07 18.65
C GLU A 366 -19.44 -21.57 18.91
N GLY A 367 -18.24 -21.28 19.42
CA GLY A 367 -17.81 -19.91 19.76
C GLY A 367 -18.16 -19.46 21.18
N PHE A 368 -18.66 -20.35 22.04
CA PHE A 368 -18.77 -20.15 23.48
C PHE A 368 -17.85 -21.10 24.24
N VAL A 369 -17.16 -20.60 25.27
CA VAL A 369 -16.31 -21.41 26.16
C VAL A 369 -17.03 -21.78 27.44
N LEU A 370 -16.82 -23.03 27.85
CA LEU A 370 -17.41 -23.60 29.06
C LEU A 370 -16.63 -23.12 30.29
N VAL A 371 -17.25 -22.24 31.08
CA VAL A 371 -16.70 -21.75 32.35
C VAL A 371 -17.33 -22.53 33.51
N GLY A 372 -16.57 -23.46 34.07
CA GLY A 372 -16.99 -24.38 35.14
C GLY A 372 -16.59 -25.82 34.84
N THR A 373 -17.20 -26.78 35.54
CA THR A 373 -17.05 -28.22 35.26
C THR A 373 -18.04 -28.66 34.19
N ASN A 374 -17.56 -29.27 33.11
CA ASN A 374 -18.39 -29.72 31.98
C ASN A 374 -19.29 -30.93 32.29
N SER A 375 -19.10 -31.58 33.44
CA SER A 375 -19.92 -32.71 33.90
C SER A 375 -20.35 -32.52 35.34
N THR A 376 -21.58 -32.95 35.65
CA THR A 376 -22.08 -33.06 37.02
C THR A 376 -22.89 -34.34 37.16
N HIS A 377 -22.72 -35.05 38.27
CA HIS A 377 -23.45 -36.27 38.60
C HIS A 377 -24.38 -36.06 39.80
N CYS A 378 -25.49 -36.79 39.83
CA CYS A 378 -26.44 -36.78 40.95
C CYS A 378 -25.93 -37.68 42.08
N SER A 379 -25.72 -37.10 43.26
CA SER A 379 -25.13 -37.77 44.43
C SER A 379 -26.14 -38.59 45.22
N SER A 380 -25.65 -39.43 46.14
CA SER A 380 -26.48 -40.20 47.08
C SER A 380 -27.26 -39.31 48.08
N MET A 381 -27.01 -37.99 48.09
CA MET A 381 -27.76 -37.00 48.88
C MET A 381 -28.86 -36.27 48.07
N GLY A 382 -29.07 -36.61 46.79
CA GLY A 382 -30.05 -35.91 45.94
C GLY A 382 -29.62 -34.50 45.52
N ASN A 383 -28.32 -34.22 45.51
CA ASN A 383 -27.77 -32.98 44.95
C ASN A 383 -26.83 -33.24 43.77
N TRP A 384 -26.72 -32.26 42.87
CA TRP A 384 -25.74 -32.29 41.80
C TRP A 384 -24.35 -31.98 42.36
N SER A 385 -23.37 -32.81 42.02
CA SER A 385 -21.98 -32.73 42.48
C SER A 385 -21.32 -31.36 42.31
N HIS A 386 -21.73 -30.65 41.26
CA HIS A 386 -21.28 -29.33 40.86
C HIS A 386 -22.47 -28.54 40.31
N THR A 387 -22.44 -27.22 40.49
CA THR A 387 -23.35 -26.29 39.80
C THR A 387 -23.10 -26.31 38.29
N LEU A 388 -24.13 -26.02 37.50
CA LEU A 388 -24.02 -25.97 36.04
C LEU A 388 -22.96 -24.94 35.58
N PRO A 389 -22.13 -25.28 34.58
CA PRO A 389 -21.18 -24.32 34.00
C PRO A 389 -21.93 -23.26 33.16
N THR A 390 -21.31 -22.10 32.99
CA THR A 390 -21.83 -21.06 32.08
C THR A 390 -21.04 -21.06 30.78
N CYS A 391 -21.73 -21.14 29.64
CA CYS A 391 -21.13 -20.89 28.33
C CYS A 391 -20.99 -19.39 28.12
N GLN A 392 -19.76 -18.88 28.22
CA GLN A 392 -19.44 -17.47 27.99
C GLN A 392 -18.99 -17.29 26.54
N VAL A 393 -19.38 -16.21 25.88
CA VAL A 393 -18.99 -15.95 24.49
C VAL A 393 -17.46 -15.81 24.41
N MET A 394 -16.83 -16.41 23.40
CA MET A 394 -15.38 -16.25 23.21
C MET A 394 -15.05 -14.78 22.92
N GLN A 395 -14.20 -14.20 23.75
CA GLN A 395 -13.70 -12.84 23.63
C GLN A 395 -12.39 -12.85 22.84
N CYS A 396 -12.28 -12.00 21.82
CA CYS A 396 -11.03 -11.75 21.10
C CYS A 396 -10.29 -10.53 21.70
N ASP A 397 -8.99 -10.42 21.43
CA ASP A 397 -8.19 -9.26 21.86
C ASP A 397 -8.81 -7.93 21.40
N THR A 398 -8.73 -6.91 22.26
CA THR A 398 -9.32 -5.59 22.00
C THR A 398 -8.57 -4.88 20.88
N ILE A 399 -9.25 -4.63 19.75
CA ILE A 399 -8.64 -3.92 18.62
C ILE A 399 -8.56 -2.41 18.93
N ILE A 400 -7.36 -1.86 18.74
CA ILE A 400 -7.11 -0.42 18.61
C ILE A 400 -6.94 -0.11 17.12
N ALA A 401 -7.51 0.98 16.65
CA ALA A 401 -7.32 1.42 15.26
C ALA A 401 -5.84 1.69 14.96
N PRO A 402 -5.29 1.21 13.82
CA PRO A 402 -3.98 1.64 13.34
C PRO A 402 -3.88 3.16 13.17
N PRO A 403 -2.68 3.77 13.22
CA PRO A 403 -2.51 5.17 12.84
C PRO A 403 -2.98 5.38 11.39
N HIS A 404 -3.63 6.51 11.14
CA HIS A 404 -4.28 6.84 9.86
C HIS A 404 -5.34 5.83 9.38
N ALA A 405 -6.00 5.17 10.33
CA ALA A 405 -7.11 4.28 10.09
C ALA A 405 -8.29 4.60 11.01
N SER A 406 -9.50 4.56 10.44
CA SER A 406 -10.73 4.42 11.20
C SER A 406 -11.10 2.92 11.31
N ILE A 407 -11.79 2.55 12.38
CA ILE A 407 -12.32 1.19 12.55
C ILE A 407 -13.79 1.24 12.93
N SER A 408 -14.58 0.41 12.28
CA SER A 408 -16.00 0.22 12.54
C SER A 408 -16.25 -1.26 12.80
N CYS A 409 -16.74 -1.59 13.99
CA CYS A 409 -17.04 -2.96 14.40
C CYS A 409 -18.55 -3.15 14.52
N GLN A 410 -19.04 -4.27 14.00
CA GLN A 410 -20.37 -4.79 14.25
C GLN A 410 -20.24 -5.93 15.25
N ASP A 411 -20.72 -5.69 16.48
CA ASP A 411 -20.63 -6.61 17.62
C ASP A 411 -22.03 -7.24 17.87
N PRO A 412 -22.29 -8.52 17.50
CA PRO A 412 -23.64 -9.10 17.56
C PRO A 412 -24.12 -9.50 18.95
N VAL A 413 -23.20 -9.72 19.90
CA VAL A 413 -23.48 -10.23 21.25
C VAL A 413 -22.84 -9.32 22.30
N GLU A 414 -21.52 -9.38 22.41
CA GLU A 414 -20.70 -8.44 23.20
C GLU A 414 -19.62 -7.82 22.32
N LYS A 415 -19.03 -6.69 22.75
CA LYS A 415 -17.92 -6.06 22.04
C LYS A 415 -16.75 -7.01 21.86
N PHE A 416 -16.21 -7.10 20.64
CA PHE A 416 -15.05 -7.93 20.29
C PHE A 416 -15.21 -9.44 20.59
N SER A 417 -16.45 -9.91 20.75
CA SER A 417 -16.77 -11.32 20.98
C SER A 417 -16.98 -12.12 19.69
N TYR A 418 -17.11 -13.45 19.78
CA TYR A 418 -17.37 -14.34 18.65
C TYR A 418 -18.45 -13.81 17.69
N GLY A 419 -18.15 -13.85 16.38
CA GLY A 419 -19.01 -13.29 15.33
C GLY A 419 -18.89 -11.77 15.14
N SER A 420 -18.22 -11.05 16.05
CA SER A 420 -17.92 -9.63 15.86
C SER A 420 -17.04 -9.43 14.63
N THR A 421 -17.44 -8.51 13.77
CA THR A 421 -16.76 -8.23 12.49
C THR A 421 -16.32 -6.77 12.48
N CYS A 422 -15.01 -6.56 12.43
CA CYS A 422 -14.39 -5.25 12.41
C CYS A 422 -13.84 -4.94 11.02
N THR A 423 -14.38 -3.90 10.39
CA THR A 423 -13.89 -3.32 9.14
C THR A 423 -13.01 -2.11 9.42
N VAL A 424 -11.84 -2.06 8.76
CA VAL A 424 -10.89 -0.95 8.83
C VAL A 424 -10.96 -0.15 7.52
N GLU A 425 -11.02 1.16 7.63
CA GLU A 425 -11.06 2.10 6.51
C GLU A 425 -10.02 3.20 6.74
N CYS A 426 -9.06 3.33 5.82
CA CYS A 426 -7.95 4.27 5.95
C CYS A 426 -8.39 5.73 5.77
N GLU A 427 -7.69 6.64 6.43
CA GLU A 427 -7.85 8.09 6.20
C GLU A 427 -7.45 8.46 4.76
N GLU A 428 -7.98 9.58 4.24
CA GLU A 428 -7.74 9.99 2.85
C GLU A 428 -6.24 10.15 2.57
N GLY A 429 -5.76 9.51 1.49
CA GLY A 429 -4.35 9.51 1.09
C GLY A 429 -3.50 8.38 1.69
N PHE A 430 -4.12 7.45 2.42
CA PHE A 430 -3.52 6.20 2.85
C PHE A 430 -4.24 5.01 2.17
N PHE A 431 -3.50 4.00 1.75
CA PHE A 431 -4.05 2.77 1.17
C PHE A 431 -3.92 1.58 2.12
N LEU A 432 -4.88 0.68 2.04
CA LEU A 432 -5.03 -0.44 2.96
C LEU A 432 -4.20 -1.63 2.49
N VAL A 433 -3.15 -1.96 3.25
CA VAL A 433 -2.30 -3.14 3.01
C VAL A 433 -2.71 -4.25 3.97
N GLY A 434 -3.36 -5.28 3.42
CA GLY A 434 -3.92 -6.42 4.14
C GLY A 434 -5.39 -6.65 3.81
N THR A 435 -6.09 -7.41 4.65
CA THR A 435 -7.54 -7.60 4.57
C THR A 435 -8.27 -6.48 5.31
N ASN A 436 -9.19 -5.79 4.65
CA ASN A 436 -9.95 -4.67 5.23
C ASN A 436 -11.01 -5.08 6.27
N SER A 437 -11.23 -6.38 6.47
CA SER A 437 -12.18 -6.93 7.42
C SER A 437 -11.55 -8.10 8.15
N THR A 438 -11.77 -8.16 9.47
CA THR A 438 -11.41 -9.30 10.31
C THR A 438 -12.58 -9.63 11.23
N HIS A 439 -12.75 -10.91 11.57
CA HIS A 439 -13.84 -11.39 12.40
C HIS A 439 -13.34 -12.25 13.55
N CYS A 440 -13.98 -12.14 14.72
CA CYS A 440 -13.63 -12.92 15.89
C CYS A 440 -14.10 -14.37 15.71
N SER A 441 -13.14 -15.30 15.61
CA SER A 441 -13.39 -16.73 15.39
C SER A 441 -13.82 -17.46 16.66
N SER A 442 -14.35 -18.68 16.51
CA SER A 442 -14.79 -19.54 17.61
C SER A 442 -13.67 -19.99 18.56
N VAL A 443 -12.42 -19.63 18.27
CA VAL A 443 -11.21 -19.89 19.07
C VAL A 443 -10.72 -18.66 19.86
N GLY A 444 -11.41 -17.51 19.76
CA GLY A 444 -10.97 -16.25 20.40
C GLY A 444 -9.85 -15.51 19.67
N ASN A 445 -9.53 -15.94 18.44
CA ASN A 445 -8.57 -15.25 17.58
C ASN A 445 -9.30 -14.45 16.50
N TRP A 446 -8.78 -13.27 16.17
CA TRP A 446 -9.16 -12.56 14.95
C TRP A 446 -8.71 -13.35 13.71
N SER A 447 -9.60 -13.55 12.74
CA SER A 447 -9.34 -14.40 11.57
C SER A 447 -8.20 -13.90 10.68
N HIS A 448 -7.95 -12.59 10.71
CA HIS A 448 -6.81 -11.93 10.08
C HIS A 448 -6.20 -10.89 11.03
N SER A 449 -4.89 -10.69 10.93
CA SER A 449 -4.22 -9.54 11.54
C SER A 449 -4.75 -8.22 10.96
N LEU A 450 -4.73 -7.15 11.76
CA LEU A 450 -5.13 -5.82 11.31
C LEU A 450 -4.32 -5.39 10.07
N PRO A 451 -4.96 -4.79 9.06
CA PRO A 451 -4.25 -4.21 7.93
C PRO A 451 -3.50 -2.95 8.37
N THR A 452 -2.41 -2.62 7.66
CA THR A 452 -1.70 -1.36 7.84
C THR A 452 -2.14 -0.36 6.78
N CYS A 453 -2.58 0.83 7.20
CA CYS A 453 -2.77 1.97 6.30
C CYS A 453 -1.40 2.57 6.00
N GLN A 454 -0.90 2.33 4.78
CA GLN A 454 0.37 2.88 4.30
C GLN A 454 0.10 4.17 3.53
N VAL A 455 0.95 5.17 3.69
CA VAL A 455 0.77 6.46 2.99
C VAL A 455 0.94 6.24 1.48
N MET A 456 0.10 6.89 0.66
CA MET A 456 0.27 6.82 -0.80
C MET A 456 1.60 7.46 -1.20
N GLN A 457 2.50 6.64 -1.76
CA GLN A 457 3.74 7.09 -2.38
C GLN A 457 3.45 7.60 -3.80
N CYS A 458 4.00 8.76 -4.15
CA CYS A 458 4.10 9.21 -5.54
C CYS A 458 5.49 8.87 -6.11
N ASP A 459 5.60 8.78 -7.44
CA ASP A 459 6.88 8.51 -8.12
C ASP A 459 7.99 9.47 -7.66
N THR A 460 9.18 8.95 -7.37
CA THR A 460 10.31 9.75 -6.87
C THR A 460 10.74 10.79 -7.91
N ILE A 461 10.64 12.08 -7.57
CA ILE A 461 11.05 13.16 -8.47
C ILE A 461 12.59 13.27 -8.51
N ILE A 462 13.12 13.33 -9.73
CA ILE A 462 14.49 13.78 -10.01
C ILE A 462 14.42 15.22 -10.54
N ALA A 463 15.32 16.09 -10.09
CA ALA A 463 15.40 17.47 -10.57
C ALA A 463 15.65 17.52 -12.11
N PRO A 464 14.89 18.33 -12.87
CA PRO A 464 15.20 18.59 -14.28
C PRO A 464 16.61 19.17 -14.46
N THR A 465 17.18 19.02 -15.67
CA THR A 465 18.44 19.69 -16.02
C THR A 465 18.28 21.21 -15.92
N HIS A 466 19.27 21.88 -15.32
CA HIS A 466 19.23 23.32 -15.00
C HIS A 466 18.07 23.74 -14.08
N ALA A 467 17.66 22.83 -13.20
CA ALA A 467 16.68 23.08 -12.16
C ALA A 467 17.16 22.56 -10.80
N SER A 468 16.87 23.33 -9.75
CA SER A 468 16.88 22.86 -8.37
C SER A 468 15.46 22.43 -7.96
N ILE A 469 15.36 21.50 -7.01
CA ILE A 469 14.08 21.11 -6.42
C ILE A 469 14.17 21.07 -4.90
N SER A 470 13.15 21.63 -4.25
CA SER A 470 12.97 21.62 -2.81
C SER A 470 11.60 21.04 -2.50
N CYS A 471 11.57 19.94 -1.74
CA CYS A 471 10.33 19.28 -1.32
C CYS A 471 10.11 19.47 0.18
N GLN A 472 8.85 19.71 0.55
CA GLN A 472 8.37 19.62 1.93
C GLN A 472 7.57 18.32 2.03
N ASP A 473 8.12 17.36 2.77
CA ASP A 473 7.58 16.01 2.98
C ASP A 473 6.97 15.91 4.40
N PRO A 474 5.63 15.94 4.59
CA PRO A 474 5.03 16.02 5.93
C PRO A 474 5.01 14.70 6.71
N VAL A 475 5.12 13.56 6.02
CA VAL A 475 5.01 12.21 6.61
C VAL A 475 6.21 11.36 6.19
N GLU A 476 6.30 11.01 4.90
CA GLU A 476 7.45 10.34 4.30
C GLU A 476 7.85 11.06 3.00
N LYS A 477 9.06 10.80 2.51
CA LYS A 477 9.54 11.42 1.26
C LYS A 477 8.64 11.05 0.09
N PHE A 478 8.21 12.07 -0.65
CA PHE A 478 7.35 11.92 -1.84
C PHE A 478 5.99 11.25 -1.55
N SER A 479 5.53 11.24 -0.29
CA SER A 479 4.22 10.69 0.09
C SER A 479 3.08 11.68 -0.09
N TYR A 480 1.83 11.23 0.08
CA TYR A 480 0.64 12.09 0.14
C TYR A 480 0.86 13.37 0.97
N GLY A 481 0.41 14.50 0.45
CA GLY A 481 0.59 15.83 1.05
C GLY A 481 1.96 16.45 0.81
N SER A 482 2.95 15.69 0.34
CA SER A 482 4.28 16.24 0.00
C SER A 482 4.17 17.23 -1.16
N THR A 483 4.81 18.39 -0.98
CA THR A 483 4.76 19.49 -1.94
C THR A 483 6.18 19.81 -2.41
N CYS A 484 6.42 19.64 -3.71
CA CYS A 484 7.72 19.86 -4.34
C CYS A 484 7.69 21.13 -5.20
N THR A 485 8.53 22.10 -4.85
CA THR A 485 8.75 23.34 -5.62
C THR A 485 10.04 23.23 -6.43
N VAL A 486 9.98 23.62 -7.70
CA VAL A 486 11.10 23.64 -8.64
C VAL A 486 11.49 25.08 -8.94
N GLU A 487 12.80 25.36 -8.92
CA GLU A 487 13.37 26.68 -9.20
C GLU A 487 14.55 26.53 -10.17
N CYS A 488 14.49 27.24 -11.30
CA CYS A 488 15.49 27.13 -12.37
C CYS A 488 16.82 27.82 -12.02
N GLU A 489 17.92 27.32 -12.60
CA GLU A 489 19.22 27.99 -12.53
C GLU A 489 19.21 29.34 -13.28
N GLU A 490 20.14 30.24 -12.96
CA GLU A 490 20.16 31.58 -13.55
C GLU A 490 20.30 31.51 -15.08
N GLY A 491 19.43 32.24 -15.79
CA GLY A 491 19.37 32.25 -17.25
C GLY A 491 18.51 31.14 -17.87
N PHE A 492 17.73 30.43 -17.05
CA PHE A 492 16.68 29.52 -17.51
C PHE A 492 15.31 29.95 -16.98
N VAL A 493 14.30 29.94 -17.85
CA VAL A 493 12.91 30.28 -17.53
C VAL A 493 12.11 29.00 -17.25
N LEU A 494 11.31 29.03 -16.18
CA LEU A 494 10.45 27.92 -15.79
C LEU A 494 9.22 27.85 -16.69
N VAL A 495 9.12 26.80 -17.51
CA VAL A 495 7.96 26.51 -18.37
C VAL A 495 7.13 25.39 -17.74
N GLY A 496 5.98 25.76 -17.20
CA GLY A 496 5.04 24.86 -16.50
C GLY A 496 4.64 25.40 -15.13
N THR A 497 4.12 24.54 -14.25
CA THR A 497 3.80 24.88 -12.86
C THR A 497 5.03 24.69 -11.98
N ASN A 498 5.43 25.73 -11.24
CA ASN A 498 6.62 25.70 -10.37
C ASN A 498 6.45 24.88 -9.07
N SER A 499 5.25 24.36 -8.81
CA SER A 499 4.92 23.53 -7.65
C SER A 499 4.03 22.37 -8.07
N THR A 500 4.22 21.21 -7.46
CA THR A 500 3.38 20.03 -7.62
C THR A 500 3.24 19.31 -6.27
N HIS A 501 2.06 18.74 -5.99
CA HIS A 501 1.79 18.05 -4.72
C HIS A 501 1.35 16.61 -4.95
N CYS A 502 1.72 15.71 -4.05
CA CYS A 502 1.35 14.30 -4.11
C CYS A 502 -0.10 14.12 -3.63
N SER A 503 -0.98 13.66 -4.52
CA SER A 503 -2.42 13.52 -4.30
C SER A 503 -2.78 12.26 -3.52
N SER A 504 -4.02 12.17 -3.04
CA SER A 504 -4.56 10.97 -2.39
C SER A 504 -4.68 9.75 -3.33
N MET A 505 -4.40 9.92 -4.63
CA MET A 505 -4.32 8.85 -5.62
C MET A 505 -2.88 8.39 -5.92
N GLY A 506 -1.86 8.91 -5.23
CA GLY A 506 -0.45 8.57 -5.49
C GLY A 506 0.10 9.12 -6.81
N ASN A 507 -0.50 10.20 -7.33
CA ASN A 507 0.03 10.94 -8.47
C ASN A 507 0.39 12.38 -8.10
N TRP A 508 1.36 12.94 -8.80
CA TRP A 508 1.71 14.35 -8.72
C TRP A 508 0.64 15.18 -9.42
N SER A 509 0.14 16.23 -8.75
CA SER A 509 -0.95 17.09 -9.25
C SER A 509 -0.67 17.67 -10.63
N HIS A 510 0.61 17.96 -10.90
CA HIS A 510 1.12 18.45 -12.17
C HIS A 510 2.42 17.71 -12.54
N THR A 511 2.67 17.56 -13.83
CA THR A 511 3.97 17.12 -14.36
C THR A 511 5.05 18.15 -14.05
N LEU A 512 6.30 17.70 -13.92
CA LEU A 512 7.44 18.58 -13.65
C LEU A 512 7.58 19.67 -14.73
N PRO A 513 7.86 20.93 -14.35
CA PRO A 513 8.15 21.98 -15.31
C PRO A 513 9.51 21.78 -15.96
N THR A 514 9.70 22.33 -17.15
CA THR A 514 10.99 22.34 -17.85
C THR A 514 11.64 23.70 -17.75
N CYS A 515 12.90 23.76 -17.30
CA CYS A 515 13.71 24.97 -17.35
C CYS A 515 14.28 25.11 -18.77
N GLN A 516 13.79 26.09 -19.53
CA GLN A 516 14.25 26.38 -20.89
C GLN A 516 15.19 27.59 -20.85
N VAL A 517 16.29 27.54 -21.60
CA VAL A 517 17.28 28.63 -21.60
C VAL A 517 16.64 29.93 -22.11
N SER A 518 16.94 31.06 -21.45
CA SER A 518 16.46 32.39 -21.86
C SER A 518 16.94 32.69 -23.28
N GLN A 519 15.99 32.80 -24.22
CA GLN A 519 16.26 33.16 -25.62
C GLN A 519 16.28 34.68 -25.77
N CYS A 520 17.27 35.20 -26.51
CA CYS A 520 17.26 36.59 -26.96
C CYS A 520 16.72 36.71 -28.40
N ASP A 521 16.25 37.90 -28.77
CA ASP A 521 15.79 38.18 -30.14
C ASP A 521 16.84 37.80 -31.20
N THR A 522 16.40 37.16 -32.29
CA THR A 522 17.28 36.74 -33.39
C THR A 522 17.86 37.95 -34.12
N ILE A 523 19.12 38.27 -33.82
CA ILE A 523 19.88 39.32 -34.48
C ILE A 523 20.48 38.85 -35.81
N LYS A 524 20.69 39.83 -36.71
CA LYS A 524 21.34 39.67 -38.01
C LYS A 524 22.48 40.67 -38.13
N ALA A 525 23.45 40.38 -38.99
CA ALA A 525 24.51 41.33 -39.30
C ALA A 525 23.90 42.64 -39.85
N PRO A 526 24.35 43.82 -39.38
CA PRO A 526 24.06 45.10 -40.03
C PRO A 526 24.52 45.13 -41.49
N PRO A 527 23.98 46.03 -42.34
CA PRO A 527 24.57 46.30 -43.65
C PRO A 527 26.04 46.70 -43.52
N HIS A 528 26.86 46.26 -44.48
CA HIS A 528 28.32 46.49 -44.51
C HIS A 528 29.06 46.02 -43.25
N ALA A 529 28.59 44.92 -42.66
CA ALA A 529 29.17 44.34 -41.46
C ALA A 529 29.17 42.80 -41.52
N SER A 530 30.27 42.21 -41.04
CA SER A 530 30.30 40.79 -40.67
C SER A 530 29.95 40.62 -39.19
N MET A 531 29.28 39.52 -38.85
CA MET A 531 28.89 39.19 -37.47
C MET A 531 29.34 37.76 -37.15
N LYS A 532 30.07 37.60 -36.04
CA LYS A 532 30.55 36.33 -35.51
C LYS A 532 29.93 36.11 -34.13
N CYS A 533 29.13 35.06 -33.98
CA CYS A 533 28.50 34.69 -32.72
C CYS A 533 29.13 33.41 -32.16
N GLN A 534 29.38 33.41 -30.86
CA GLN A 534 29.68 32.22 -30.07
C GLN A 534 28.46 31.92 -29.21
N ASP A 535 27.83 30.78 -29.47
CA ASP A 535 26.58 30.32 -28.85
C ASP A 535 26.91 29.11 -27.93
N PRO A 536 27.01 29.25 -26.59
CA PRO A 536 27.51 28.19 -25.70
C PRO A 536 26.51 27.06 -25.41
N VAL A 537 25.21 27.33 -25.53
CA VAL A 537 24.12 26.40 -25.18
C VAL A 537 23.20 26.22 -26.39
N GLU A 538 22.42 27.24 -26.72
CA GLU A 538 21.63 27.32 -27.95
C GLU A 538 21.92 28.63 -28.69
N ARG A 539 21.54 28.69 -29.97
CA ARG A 539 21.83 29.84 -30.83
C ARG A 539 21.03 31.06 -30.38
N PHE A 540 21.71 32.15 -30.03
CA PHE A 540 21.14 33.37 -29.45
C PHE A 540 20.50 33.20 -28.05
N SER A 541 20.84 32.15 -27.29
CA SER A 541 20.40 31.97 -25.90
C SER A 541 21.32 32.65 -24.88
N TYR A 542 20.95 32.61 -23.59
CA TYR A 542 21.77 33.08 -22.45
C TYR A 542 23.26 32.72 -22.60
N GLY A 543 24.14 33.71 -22.37
CA GLY A 543 25.59 33.57 -22.53
C GLY A 543 26.11 33.66 -23.97
N SER A 544 25.24 33.59 -24.99
CA SER A 544 25.63 33.82 -26.38
C SER A 544 26.19 35.21 -26.56
N THR A 545 27.34 35.31 -27.23
CA THR A 545 28.07 36.56 -27.43
C THR A 545 28.33 36.76 -28.92
N CYS A 546 27.84 37.87 -29.45
CA CYS A 546 27.96 38.24 -30.86
C CYS A 546 28.82 39.49 -31.02
N THR A 547 29.87 39.38 -31.83
CA THR A 547 30.80 40.47 -32.17
C THR A 547 30.64 40.86 -33.63
N VAL A 548 30.68 42.16 -33.92
CA VAL A 548 30.45 42.77 -35.23
C VAL A 548 31.71 43.50 -35.69
N GLU A 549 32.03 43.37 -36.97
CA GLU A 549 33.25 43.86 -37.61
C GLU A 549 32.87 44.39 -39.00
N CYS A 550 33.04 45.70 -39.23
CA CYS A 550 32.62 46.37 -40.47
C CYS A 550 33.47 45.96 -41.68
N GLU A 551 32.87 46.08 -42.87
CA GLU A 551 33.56 45.95 -44.15
C GLU A 551 34.53 47.12 -44.40
N GLU A 552 35.50 46.94 -45.30
CA GLU A 552 36.51 47.96 -45.57
C GLU A 552 35.86 49.26 -46.10
N GLY A 553 36.31 50.40 -45.57
CA GLY A 553 35.76 51.72 -45.88
C GLY A 553 34.50 52.07 -45.08
N PHE A 554 34.12 51.27 -44.08
CA PHE A 554 33.07 51.60 -43.12
C PHE A 554 33.61 51.61 -41.68
N VAL A 555 33.19 52.59 -40.88
CA VAL A 555 33.56 52.75 -39.47
C VAL A 555 32.45 52.26 -38.53
N LEU A 556 32.83 51.54 -37.47
CA LEU A 556 31.91 50.99 -36.49
C LEU A 556 31.49 52.05 -35.47
N VAL A 557 30.19 52.35 -35.42
CA VAL A 557 29.58 53.29 -34.47
C VAL A 557 28.73 52.51 -33.47
N GLY A 558 29.16 52.53 -32.20
CA GLY A 558 28.53 51.81 -31.09
C GLY A 558 29.45 50.76 -30.46
N THR A 559 28.89 49.83 -29.69
CA THR A 559 29.61 48.71 -29.08
C THR A 559 29.78 47.58 -30.08
N ASN A 560 31.03 47.15 -30.34
CA ASN A 560 31.33 46.10 -31.30
C ASN A 560 30.93 44.68 -30.84
N SER A 561 30.50 44.49 -29.60
CA SER A 561 30.09 43.17 -29.06
C SER A 561 28.90 43.30 -28.12
N THR A 562 28.02 42.30 -28.12
CA THR A 562 26.85 42.21 -27.24
C THR A 562 26.62 40.76 -26.81
N HIS A 563 26.20 40.55 -25.57
CA HIS A 563 25.88 39.24 -25.01
C HIS A 563 24.40 39.13 -24.62
N CYS A 564 23.85 37.91 -24.65
CA CYS A 564 22.49 37.61 -24.22
C CYS A 564 22.44 37.41 -22.70
N SER A 565 21.64 38.22 -22.00
CA SER A 565 21.52 38.22 -20.53
C SER A 565 20.57 37.12 -20.02
N SER A 566 20.60 36.87 -18.70
CA SER A 566 19.69 35.92 -18.05
C SER A 566 18.21 36.32 -18.18
N MET A 567 17.93 37.59 -18.48
CA MET A 567 16.58 38.13 -18.75
C MET A 567 16.11 37.96 -20.20
N GLY A 568 16.89 37.32 -21.09
CA GLY A 568 16.53 37.15 -22.50
C GLY A 568 16.62 38.44 -23.33
N ASN A 569 17.47 39.40 -22.91
CA ASN A 569 17.76 40.60 -23.70
C ASN A 569 19.25 40.71 -24.07
N TRP A 570 19.52 41.35 -25.21
CA TRP A 570 20.88 41.69 -25.61
C TRP A 570 21.38 42.87 -24.77
N SER A 571 22.56 42.71 -24.17
CA SER A 571 23.21 43.70 -23.28
C SER A 571 23.32 45.11 -23.88
N HIS A 572 23.50 45.17 -25.20
CA HIS A 572 23.63 46.38 -26.00
C HIS A 572 22.96 46.16 -27.36
N SER A 573 22.46 47.23 -27.96
CA SER A 573 21.99 47.22 -29.36
C SER A 573 23.15 46.96 -30.33
N LEU A 574 22.84 46.43 -31.51
CA LEU A 574 23.83 46.27 -32.57
C LEU A 574 24.45 47.63 -32.97
N PRO A 575 25.76 47.68 -33.27
CA PRO A 575 26.40 48.87 -33.81
C PRO A 575 25.99 49.09 -35.28
N THR A 576 26.20 50.30 -35.78
CA THR A 576 26.04 50.63 -37.20
C THR A 576 27.39 50.84 -37.86
N CYS A 577 27.55 50.29 -39.07
CA CYS A 577 28.70 50.56 -39.92
C CYS A 577 28.36 51.75 -40.82
N GLN A 578 29.02 52.89 -40.63
CA GLN A 578 28.81 54.11 -41.43
C GLN A 578 29.93 54.24 -42.47
N VAL A 579 29.61 54.64 -43.69
CA VAL A 579 30.61 54.78 -44.76
C VAL A 579 31.60 55.89 -44.40
N MET A 580 32.89 55.67 -44.68
CA MET A 580 33.92 56.68 -44.49
C MET A 580 33.67 57.86 -45.44
N GLN A 581 33.62 59.05 -44.85
CA GLN A 581 33.36 60.32 -45.53
C GLN A 581 34.69 61.06 -45.74
N CYS A 582 34.91 61.59 -46.95
CA CYS A 582 36.02 62.49 -47.25
C CYS A 582 35.58 63.96 -47.17
N ASP A 583 36.55 64.88 -47.04
CA ASP A 583 36.28 66.33 -47.06
C ASP A 583 35.53 66.76 -48.32
N THR A 584 34.58 67.69 -48.19
CA THR A 584 33.73 68.13 -49.31
C THR A 584 34.52 68.95 -50.33
N ILE A 585 34.51 68.52 -51.59
CA ILE A 585 35.21 69.23 -52.68
C ILE A 585 34.34 70.38 -53.20
N ILE A 586 34.99 71.53 -53.43
CA ILE A 586 34.44 72.68 -54.15
C ILE A 586 35.23 72.84 -55.47
N ALA A 587 34.55 73.20 -56.56
CA ALA A 587 35.19 73.42 -57.85
C ALA A 587 36.22 74.57 -57.79
N PRO A 588 37.43 74.40 -58.36
CA PRO A 588 38.38 75.50 -58.55
C PRO A 588 37.80 76.64 -59.40
N THR A 589 38.37 77.85 -59.29
CA THR A 589 38.01 78.97 -60.17
C THR A 589 38.36 78.65 -61.62
N HIS A 590 37.45 78.95 -62.55
CA HIS A 590 37.53 78.58 -63.97
C HIS A 590 37.62 77.07 -64.23
N ALA A 591 36.97 76.28 -63.37
CA ALA A 591 36.83 74.84 -63.50
C ALA A 591 35.40 74.38 -63.20
N SER A 592 34.97 73.34 -63.90
CA SER A 592 33.83 72.51 -63.55
C SER A 592 34.30 71.23 -62.85
N ILE A 593 33.43 70.62 -62.03
CA ILE A 593 33.71 69.33 -61.40
C ILE A 593 32.50 68.39 -61.55
N SER A 594 32.79 67.13 -61.86
CA SER A 594 31.82 66.05 -61.98
C SER A 594 32.26 64.90 -61.07
N CYS A 595 31.41 64.52 -60.12
CA CYS A 595 31.66 63.43 -59.18
C CYS A 595 30.69 62.27 -59.43
N GLN A 596 31.21 61.05 -59.39
CA GLN A 596 30.44 59.82 -59.34
C GLN A 596 30.50 59.29 -57.91
N ASP A 597 29.36 59.32 -57.22
CA ASP A 597 29.20 58.94 -55.82
C ASP A 597 28.47 57.59 -55.73
N PRO A 598 29.15 56.46 -55.46
CA PRO A 598 28.55 55.13 -55.55
C PRO A 598 27.71 54.72 -54.33
N VAL A 599 27.90 55.38 -53.17
CA VAL A 599 27.22 55.05 -51.90
C VAL A 599 26.56 56.31 -51.32
N GLU A 600 27.38 57.25 -50.83
CA GLU A 600 26.97 58.60 -50.42
C GLU A 600 27.87 59.65 -51.09
N LYS A 601 27.45 60.92 -51.08
CA LYS A 601 28.26 62.01 -51.64
C LYS A 601 29.59 62.15 -50.93
N PHE A 602 30.69 62.21 -51.69
CA PHE A 602 32.06 62.36 -51.18
C PHE A 602 32.49 61.25 -50.19
N SER A 603 31.91 60.04 -50.28
CA SER A 603 32.22 58.90 -49.42
C SER A 603 33.15 57.89 -50.09
N TYR A 604 33.55 56.83 -49.38
CA TYR A 604 34.44 55.78 -49.90
C TYR A 604 34.04 55.29 -51.29
N GLY A 605 34.99 55.34 -52.24
CA GLY A 605 34.77 54.99 -53.65
C GLY A 605 34.25 56.14 -54.53
N SER A 606 33.80 57.26 -53.97
CA SER A 606 33.48 58.46 -54.75
C SER A 606 34.68 58.91 -55.58
N THR A 607 34.46 59.18 -56.86
CA THR A 607 35.49 59.62 -57.81
C THR A 607 35.08 60.92 -58.47
N CYS A 608 35.88 61.96 -58.28
CA CYS A 608 35.64 63.32 -58.78
C CYS A 608 36.65 63.68 -59.88
N THR A 609 36.16 64.25 -60.98
CA THR A 609 36.96 64.67 -62.14
C THR A 609 36.71 66.15 -62.44
N VAL A 610 37.78 66.90 -62.74
CA VAL A 610 37.80 68.36 -62.94
C VAL A 610 38.16 68.69 -64.38
N GLU A 611 37.46 69.65 -64.97
CA GLU A 611 37.63 70.12 -66.36
C GLU A 611 37.60 71.65 -66.40
N CYS A 612 38.59 72.28 -67.06
CA CYS A 612 38.74 73.74 -67.09
C CYS A 612 37.80 74.42 -68.10
N GLU A 613 37.45 75.69 -67.83
CA GLU A 613 36.72 76.55 -68.77
C GLU A 613 37.58 76.92 -70.00
N GLU A 614 36.93 77.28 -71.12
CA GLU A 614 37.64 77.58 -72.37
C GLU A 614 38.64 78.74 -72.20
N GLY A 615 39.88 78.53 -72.68
CA GLY A 615 40.98 79.49 -72.53
C GLY A 615 41.77 79.34 -71.21
N PHE A 616 41.49 78.30 -70.43
CA PHE A 616 42.29 77.89 -69.28
C PHE A 616 42.83 76.46 -69.46
N VAL A 617 44.04 76.22 -68.96
CA VAL A 617 44.76 74.93 -69.06
C VAL A 617 44.83 74.28 -67.68
N LEU A 618 44.57 72.97 -67.61
CA LEU A 618 44.57 72.20 -66.36
C LEU A 618 46.01 71.88 -65.92
N VAL A 619 46.35 72.29 -64.69
CA VAL A 619 47.64 72.03 -64.04
C VAL A 619 47.40 71.19 -62.78
N GLY A 620 47.71 69.90 -62.88
CA GLY A 620 47.54 68.89 -61.82
C GLY A 620 46.97 67.58 -62.35
N THR A 621 46.57 66.67 -61.47
CA THR A 621 45.78 65.48 -61.81
C THR A 621 44.32 65.87 -62.01
N ASN A 622 43.72 65.49 -63.14
CA ASN A 622 42.33 65.83 -63.45
C ASN A 622 41.28 65.00 -62.68
N SER A 623 41.69 63.94 -61.97
CA SER A 623 40.78 63.06 -61.22
C SER A 623 41.32 62.71 -59.84
N THR A 624 40.44 62.45 -58.88
CA THR A 624 40.76 62.03 -57.50
C THR A 624 39.62 61.17 -56.92
N HIS A 625 39.96 60.14 -56.16
CA HIS A 625 39.00 59.25 -55.48
C HIS A 625 39.14 59.26 -53.95
N CYS A 626 38.04 58.99 -53.25
CA CYS A 626 37.95 58.91 -51.79
C CYS A 626 38.32 57.50 -51.29
N SER A 627 39.33 57.40 -50.41
CA SER A 627 39.90 56.14 -49.91
C SER A 627 39.15 55.56 -48.70
N SER A 628 39.46 54.31 -48.34
CA SER A 628 38.93 53.66 -47.13
C SER A 628 39.40 54.32 -45.82
N MET A 629 40.33 55.28 -45.88
CA MET A 629 40.78 56.09 -44.75
C MET A 629 40.08 57.47 -44.65
N GLY A 630 39.14 57.80 -45.55
CA GLY A 630 38.46 59.10 -45.56
C GLY A 630 39.32 60.24 -46.08
N ASN A 631 40.29 59.97 -46.97
CA ASN A 631 41.06 61.00 -47.66
C ASN A 631 40.95 60.88 -49.20
N TRP A 632 41.12 62.02 -49.88
CA TRP A 632 41.23 62.06 -51.34
C TRP A 632 42.65 61.66 -51.78
N SER A 633 42.73 60.71 -52.72
CA SER A 633 44.00 60.19 -53.25
C SER A 633 44.94 61.26 -53.84
N HIS A 634 44.38 62.32 -54.41
CA HIS A 634 45.10 63.44 -55.01
C HIS A 634 44.44 64.78 -54.65
N SER A 635 45.27 65.83 -54.55
CA SER A 635 44.81 67.22 -54.39
C SER A 635 44.18 67.76 -55.68
N LEU A 636 43.26 68.71 -55.54
CA LEU A 636 42.58 69.35 -56.68
C LEU A 636 43.57 70.06 -57.63
N PRO A 637 43.37 69.98 -58.96
CA PRO A 637 44.17 70.71 -59.94
C PRO A 637 43.78 72.20 -59.98
N THR A 638 44.58 73.01 -60.67
CA THR A 638 44.33 74.44 -60.90
C THR A 638 44.20 74.74 -62.39
N CYS A 639 43.28 75.63 -62.76
CA CYS A 639 43.11 76.09 -64.14
C CYS A 639 43.82 77.44 -64.32
N GLN A 640 44.77 77.52 -65.27
CA GLN A 640 45.59 78.71 -65.51
C GLN A 640 45.31 79.27 -66.91
N VAL A 641 45.19 80.60 -67.06
CA VAL A 641 44.78 81.23 -68.32
C VAL A 641 45.84 81.06 -69.42
N SER A 642 45.40 80.76 -70.64
CA SER A 642 46.26 80.69 -71.83
C SER A 642 46.97 82.02 -72.09
N GLN A 643 48.30 81.98 -72.19
CA GLN A 643 49.16 83.14 -72.43
C GLN A 643 49.56 83.22 -73.91
N CYS A 644 49.60 84.42 -74.49
CA CYS A 644 50.20 84.68 -75.80
C CYS A 644 51.59 85.32 -75.70
N ASP A 645 52.38 85.21 -76.78
CA ASP A 645 53.71 85.83 -76.87
C ASP A 645 53.70 87.34 -76.60
N THR A 646 54.71 87.85 -75.90
CA THR A 646 54.83 89.29 -75.61
C THR A 646 55.18 90.11 -76.87
N ILE A 647 54.24 90.92 -77.34
CA ILE A 647 54.39 91.82 -78.49
C ILE A 647 54.82 93.25 -78.08
N LYS A 648 55.34 94.01 -79.05
CA LYS A 648 55.86 95.39 -78.91
C LYS A 648 55.48 96.25 -80.10
N ALA A 649 55.44 97.57 -79.93
CA ALA A 649 55.16 98.51 -81.01
C ALA A 649 56.21 98.43 -82.15
N PRO A 650 55.78 98.46 -83.43
CA PRO A 650 56.67 98.67 -84.57
C PRO A 650 57.40 100.04 -84.53
N PRO A 651 58.48 100.24 -85.31
CA PRO A 651 59.06 101.56 -85.54
C PRO A 651 58.05 102.50 -86.20
N HIS A 652 58.09 103.78 -85.81
CA HIS A 652 57.15 104.82 -86.27
C HIS A 652 55.67 104.50 -86.03
N ALA A 653 55.40 103.76 -84.95
CA ALA A 653 54.06 103.34 -84.56
C ALA A 653 53.86 103.40 -83.04
N SER A 654 52.67 103.80 -82.63
CA SER A 654 52.18 103.58 -81.27
C SER A 654 51.36 102.29 -81.19
N MET A 655 51.35 101.64 -80.02
CA MET A 655 50.56 100.43 -79.76
C MET A 655 49.80 100.57 -78.45
N LYS A 656 48.51 100.22 -78.47
CA LYS A 656 47.61 100.25 -77.31
C LYS A 656 46.93 98.89 -77.15
N CYS A 657 47.14 98.27 -75.99
CA CYS A 657 46.53 96.99 -75.64
C CYS A 657 45.45 97.16 -74.57
N GLN A 658 44.47 96.27 -74.61
CA GLN A 658 43.47 96.03 -73.58
C GLN A 658 43.56 94.57 -73.17
N ASP A 659 43.91 94.34 -71.91
CA ASP A 659 44.18 93.02 -71.32
C ASP A 659 43.07 92.68 -70.29
N PRO A 660 42.07 91.81 -70.60
CA PRO A 660 40.90 91.62 -69.74
C PRO A 660 41.11 90.77 -68.48
N VAL A 661 42.08 89.85 -68.51
CA VAL A 661 42.34 88.88 -67.42
C VAL A 661 43.77 89.04 -66.91
N GLU A 662 44.75 88.71 -67.75
CA GLU A 662 46.17 88.98 -67.51
C GLU A 662 46.78 89.61 -68.76
N ARG A 663 47.95 90.24 -68.61
CA ARG A 663 48.60 90.96 -69.69
C ARG A 663 49.06 90.01 -70.80
N PHE A 664 48.54 90.19 -72.01
CA PHE A 664 48.74 89.30 -73.16
C PHE A 664 48.15 87.89 -72.98
N SER A 665 47.21 87.66 -72.07
CA SER A 665 46.48 86.38 -71.98
C SER A 665 45.21 86.34 -72.85
N TYR A 666 44.52 85.21 -72.88
CA TYR A 666 43.27 85.00 -73.62
C TYR A 666 42.30 86.20 -73.54
N GLY A 667 41.80 86.65 -74.70
CA GLY A 667 40.93 87.82 -74.83
C GLY A 667 41.66 89.17 -74.93
N SER A 668 42.97 89.23 -74.64
CA SER A 668 43.77 90.45 -74.80
C SER A 668 43.78 90.91 -76.26
N THR A 669 43.56 92.21 -76.49
CA THR A 669 43.47 92.81 -77.83
C THR A 669 44.40 94.01 -77.93
N CYS A 670 45.24 94.06 -78.96
CA CYS A 670 46.23 95.11 -79.18
C CYS A 670 46.03 95.76 -80.56
N THR A 671 46.05 97.09 -80.58
CA THR A 671 45.84 97.92 -81.78
C THR A 671 47.03 98.87 -82.00
N VAL A 672 47.36 99.15 -83.26
CA VAL A 672 48.56 99.89 -83.71
C VAL A 672 48.17 101.05 -84.63
N GLU A 673 48.85 102.19 -84.48
CA GLU A 673 48.60 103.44 -85.20
C GLU A 673 49.94 104.14 -85.54
N CYS A 674 50.13 104.62 -86.77
CA CYS A 674 51.41 105.19 -87.24
C CYS A 674 51.62 106.66 -86.84
N GLU A 675 52.87 107.08 -86.79
CA GLU A 675 53.29 108.48 -86.63
C GLU A 675 53.03 109.33 -87.89
N GLU A 676 52.94 110.66 -87.74
CA GLU A 676 52.65 111.56 -88.86
C GLU A 676 53.72 111.51 -89.97
N GLY A 677 53.29 111.48 -91.22
CA GLY A 677 54.16 111.27 -92.39
C GLY A 677 54.47 109.81 -92.71
N PHE A 678 53.88 108.84 -91.98
CA PHE A 678 53.99 107.41 -92.23
C PHE A 678 52.62 106.74 -92.40
N VAL A 679 52.48 105.87 -93.40
CA VAL A 679 51.26 105.12 -93.73
C VAL A 679 51.31 103.70 -93.19
N LEU A 680 50.18 103.21 -92.65
CA LEU A 680 50.05 101.87 -92.07
C LEU A 680 49.84 100.78 -93.13
N VAL A 681 50.69 99.76 -93.12
CA VAL A 681 50.64 98.58 -93.99
C VAL A 681 50.41 97.32 -93.14
N GLY A 682 49.21 96.76 -93.22
CA GLY A 682 48.80 95.53 -92.52
C GLY A 682 47.46 95.68 -91.77
N THR A 683 47.10 94.68 -90.96
CA THR A 683 45.97 94.76 -90.03
C THR A 683 46.34 95.61 -88.82
N ASN A 684 45.53 96.61 -88.48
CA ASN A 684 45.81 97.51 -87.37
C ASN A 684 45.53 96.91 -85.98
N SER A 685 44.93 95.72 -85.86
CA SER A 685 44.59 95.10 -84.57
C SER A 685 44.78 93.58 -84.58
N THR A 686 45.02 92.98 -83.42
CA THR A 686 45.23 91.54 -83.19
C THR A 686 44.76 91.14 -81.79
N HIS A 687 44.24 89.91 -81.62
CA HIS A 687 43.74 89.41 -80.32
C HIS A 687 44.31 88.04 -79.95
N CYS A 688 44.42 87.76 -78.64
CA CYS A 688 44.92 86.51 -78.09
C CYS A 688 43.80 85.45 -77.98
N SER A 689 43.98 84.30 -78.63
CA SER A 689 43.01 83.20 -78.68
C SER A 689 43.07 82.28 -77.47
N SER A 690 42.06 81.40 -77.30
CA SER A 690 42.04 80.37 -76.24
C SER A 690 43.18 79.36 -76.38
N MET A 691 43.80 79.26 -77.57
CA MET A 691 44.99 78.44 -77.85
C MET A 691 46.33 79.12 -77.51
N GLY A 692 46.34 80.35 -76.97
CA GLY A 692 47.57 81.07 -76.65
C GLY A 692 48.34 81.61 -77.87
N ASN A 693 47.65 81.93 -78.97
CA ASN A 693 48.25 82.60 -80.13
C ASN A 693 47.54 83.91 -80.50
N TRP A 694 48.28 84.83 -81.12
CA TRP A 694 47.74 86.08 -81.67
C TRP A 694 47.06 85.84 -83.02
N SER A 695 45.87 86.40 -83.22
CA SER A 695 45.07 86.21 -84.43
C SER A 695 45.76 86.71 -85.71
N HIS A 696 46.52 87.80 -85.61
CA HIS A 696 47.24 88.45 -86.71
C HIS A 696 48.64 88.91 -86.29
N THR A 697 49.56 88.98 -87.26
CA THR A 697 50.87 89.62 -87.10
C THR A 697 50.77 91.15 -87.10
N LEU A 698 51.77 91.81 -86.52
CA LEU A 698 51.80 93.28 -86.43
C LEU A 698 51.99 93.96 -87.81
N PRO A 699 51.41 95.16 -88.02
CA PRO A 699 51.60 95.96 -89.22
C PRO A 699 52.94 96.72 -89.21
N THR A 700 53.24 97.41 -90.31
CA THR A 700 54.44 98.25 -90.48
C THR A 700 54.07 99.66 -90.95
N CYS A 701 54.86 100.67 -90.58
CA CYS A 701 54.65 102.06 -90.97
C CYS A 701 55.74 102.51 -91.96
N GLN A 702 55.36 103.14 -93.08
CA GLN A 702 56.28 103.54 -94.16
C GLN A 702 56.09 105.02 -94.55
N ALA A 703 57.18 105.76 -94.73
CA ALA A 703 57.15 107.20 -95.03
C ALA A 703 56.64 107.53 -96.45
N ASP A 704 55.92 108.65 -96.57
CA ASP A 704 55.42 109.19 -97.84
C ASP A 704 56.53 109.75 -98.75
N GLN A 705 56.23 109.85 -100.06
CA GLN A 705 57.17 110.29 -101.10
C GLN A 705 56.64 111.43 -101.99
N CYS A 706 57.56 112.26 -102.47
CA CYS A 706 57.36 113.35 -103.41
C CYS A 706 57.87 113.01 -104.82
N ASP A 707 57.46 113.82 -105.81
CA ASP A 707 57.95 113.76 -107.20
C ASP A 707 59.48 113.88 -107.33
N VAL A 708 60.04 113.43 -108.46
CA VAL A 708 61.50 113.50 -108.72
C VAL A 708 61.88 114.84 -109.39
N LEU A 709 62.87 115.53 -108.83
CA LEU A 709 63.40 116.80 -109.36
C LEU A 709 64.55 116.59 -110.38
N THR A 710 64.79 117.58 -111.25
CA THR A 710 65.81 117.54 -112.32
C THR A 710 66.57 118.87 -112.46
N ASN A 711 67.73 118.85 -113.15
CA ASN A 711 68.59 120.02 -113.34
C ASN A 711 67.97 121.07 -114.29
N PRO A 712 67.99 122.38 -113.94
CA PRO A 712 67.61 123.45 -114.85
C PRO A 712 68.68 123.71 -115.94
N ALA A 713 68.29 124.35 -117.04
CA ALA A 713 69.22 124.71 -118.11
C ALA A 713 70.28 125.71 -117.61
N HIS A 714 71.57 125.46 -117.92
CA HIS A 714 72.72 126.18 -117.38
C HIS A 714 72.79 126.20 -115.84
N GLY A 715 72.29 125.15 -115.19
CA GLY A 715 72.34 124.97 -113.74
C GLY A 715 72.23 123.52 -113.26
N TYR A 716 72.20 123.33 -111.94
CA TYR A 716 72.19 122.02 -111.30
C TYR A 716 71.45 122.03 -109.96
N VAL A 717 70.91 120.86 -109.57
CA VAL A 717 70.24 120.61 -108.28
C VAL A 717 70.99 119.56 -107.46
N ASN A 718 71.00 119.72 -106.13
CA ASN A 718 71.56 118.77 -105.16
C ASN A 718 70.50 118.47 -104.08
N CYS A 719 70.37 117.23 -103.63
CA CYS A 719 69.30 116.79 -102.72
C CYS A 719 69.79 115.82 -101.63
N SER A 720 69.24 115.94 -100.43
CA SER A 720 69.48 115.05 -99.29
C SER A 720 68.18 114.75 -98.54
N GLY A 721 67.95 113.49 -98.13
CA GLY A 721 66.76 113.10 -97.37
C GLY A 721 67.06 111.97 -96.36
N PRO A 722 66.50 112.01 -95.14
CA PRO A 722 66.84 111.05 -94.07
C PRO A 722 66.04 109.75 -94.12
N HIS A 723 64.84 109.74 -94.74
CA HIS A 723 63.97 108.56 -94.86
C HIS A 723 63.99 107.92 -96.26
N GLY A 724 64.85 108.44 -97.16
CA GLY A 724 64.93 108.07 -98.57
C GLY A 724 65.35 109.28 -99.42
N GLN A 725 65.64 109.08 -100.71
CA GLN A 725 65.64 110.20 -101.66
C GLN A 725 64.20 110.55 -102.02
N PHE A 726 63.87 111.84 -102.00
CA PHE A 726 62.55 112.37 -102.32
C PHE A 726 61.40 111.87 -101.40
N SER A 727 61.71 111.28 -100.24
CA SER A 727 60.75 111.01 -99.17
C SER A 727 60.46 112.27 -98.34
N TYR A 728 59.43 112.22 -97.49
CA TYR A 728 59.18 113.21 -96.43
C TYR A 728 60.49 113.67 -95.75
N SER A 729 60.62 114.99 -95.56
CA SER A 729 61.81 115.73 -95.07
C SER A 729 63.06 115.71 -95.97
N SER A 730 62.95 115.32 -97.25
CA SER A 730 64.01 115.56 -98.24
C SER A 730 64.13 117.04 -98.58
N GLN A 731 65.35 117.58 -98.58
CA GLN A 731 65.67 118.98 -98.90
C GLN A 731 66.58 119.05 -100.13
N CYS A 732 66.37 120.04 -101.00
CA CYS A 732 67.05 120.20 -102.30
C CYS A 732 67.43 121.67 -102.59
N GLN A 733 68.56 121.90 -103.27
CA GLN A 733 69.12 123.23 -103.58
C GLN A 733 69.58 123.35 -105.05
N PHE A 734 69.27 124.49 -105.70
CA PHE A 734 69.57 124.83 -107.11
C PHE A 734 70.66 125.92 -107.27
N SER A 735 71.43 125.90 -108.37
CA SER A 735 72.40 126.97 -108.74
C SER A 735 72.79 126.97 -110.24
N CYS A 736 73.53 127.99 -110.73
CA CYS A 736 73.82 128.23 -112.16
C CYS A 736 75.32 128.18 -112.55
N GLU A 737 75.59 128.06 -113.85
CA GLU A 737 76.91 128.11 -114.52
C GLU A 737 77.54 129.52 -114.62
N GLN A 738 78.85 129.59 -114.82
CA GLN A 738 79.60 130.85 -114.89
C GLN A 738 79.23 131.68 -116.15
N GLY A 739 78.99 132.98 -115.94
CA GLY A 739 78.51 133.89 -116.99
C GLY A 739 76.99 134.10 -116.95
N PHE A 740 76.26 133.22 -116.24
CA PHE A 740 74.83 133.29 -116.02
C PHE A 740 74.47 133.75 -114.59
N LEU A 741 73.19 134.03 -114.34
CA LEU A 741 72.60 134.50 -113.08
C LEU A 741 71.31 133.73 -112.78
N LEU A 742 71.12 133.29 -111.52
CA LEU A 742 69.95 132.54 -111.06
C LEU A 742 68.72 133.43 -110.92
N ASN A 743 67.60 133.01 -111.52
CA ASN A 743 66.30 133.65 -111.45
C ASN A 743 65.30 132.73 -110.72
N GLY A 744 65.14 132.96 -109.41
CA GLY A 744 64.26 132.21 -108.50
C GLY A 744 64.93 131.88 -107.16
N THR A 745 64.24 131.13 -106.30
CA THR A 745 64.79 130.64 -105.01
C THR A 745 65.64 129.39 -105.21
N ALA A 746 66.68 129.23 -104.37
CA ALA A 746 67.56 128.08 -104.45
C ALA A 746 66.95 126.81 -103.83
N ASP A 747 66.15 126.91 -102.77
CA ASP A 747 65.85 125.76 -101.89
C ASP A 747 64.40 125.25 -101.97
N THR A 748 64.18 123.95 -101.76
CA THR A 748 62.84 123.34 -101.59
C THR A 748 62.89 122.05 -100.74
N GLU A 749 61.75 121.64 -100.18
CA GLU A 749 61.60 120.53 -99.22
C GLU A 749 60.34 119.68 -99.48
N CYS A 750 60.41 118.38 -99.21
CA CYS A 750 59.33 117.41 -99.34
C CYS A 750 58.50 117.30 -98.05
N THR A 751 57.20 117.65 -98.14
CA THR A 751 56.26 117.74 -97.02
C THR A 751 55.64 116.39 -96.60
N SER A 752 54.97 116.35 -95.44
CA SER A 752 54.22 115.18 -94.94
C SER A 752 52.96 114.84 -95.77
N LEU A 753 52.74 115.55 -96.88
CA LEU A 753 51.67 115.30 -97.85
C LEU A 753 52.21 114.80 -99.21
N GLY A 754 53.48 114.39 -99.28
CA GLY A 754 54.10 113.90 -100.52
C GLY A 754 54.25 114.97 -101.61
N THR A 755 54.41 116.25 -101.23
CA THR A 755 54.60 117.36 -102.21
C THR A 755 55.75 118.30 -101.85
N TRP A 756 56.39 118.88 -102.88
CA TRP A 756 57.47 119.87 -102.73
C TRP A 756 56.96 121.27 -102.37
N SER A 757 57.71 121.97 -101.53
CA SER A 757 57.35 123.32 -101.05
C SER A 757 57.41 124.42 -102.12
N ILE A 758 58.32 124.33 -103.13
CA ILE A 758 58.57 125.38 -104.13
C ILE A 758 58.93 124.74 -105.49
N ARG A 759 58.75 125.48 -106.60
CA ARG A 759 59.08 125.08 -107.99
C ARG A 759 60.46 125.58 -108.45
N SER A 760 61.01 124.97 -109.50
CA SER A 760 62.39 125.16 -109.99
C SER A 760 62.70 126.52 -110.67
N PRO A 761 63.92 127.08 -110.49
CA PRO A 761 64.39 128.35 -111.06
C PRO A 761 65.05 128.25 -112.47
N LEU A 762 65.49 129.40 -113.02
CA LEU A 762 66.13 129.56 -114.35
C LEU A 762 67.51 130.28 -114.28
N CYS A 763 68.26 130.33 -115.39
CA CYS A 763 69.61 130.95 -115.48
C CYS A 763 69.78 131.85 -116.73
N GLU A 764 70.28 133.11 -116.58
CA GLU A 764 70.31 134.14 -117.65
C GLU A 764 71.67 134.88 -117.79
N ALA A 765 72.07 135.32 -119.00
CA ALA A 765 73.42 135.82 -119.34
C ALA A 765 73.65 137.35 -119.21
N ARG A 766 74.93 137.80 -119.17
CA ARG A 766 75.34 139.21 -118.87
C ARG A 766 75.74 140.07 -120.09
N GLU A 767 75.44 141.37 -120.05
CA GLU A 767 75.52 142.34 -121.16
C GLU A 767 76.74 143.32 -121.12
N CYS A 768 77.11 143.90 -122.29
CA CYS A 768 78.11 144.98 -122.48
C CYS A 768 77.49 146.26 -123.13
N PRO A 769 78.17 147.43 -123.12
CA PRO A 769 77.73 148.67 -123.78
C PRO A 769 77.61 148.62 -125.32
N SER A 770 77.10 149.68 -125.96
CA SER A 770 76.93 149.77 -127.43
C SER A 770 78.02 150.60 -128.14
N PRO A 771 78.50 150.18 -129.34
CA PRO A 771 79.56 150.88 -130.10
C PRO A 771 79.05 151.98 -131.06
N VAL A 772 79.97 152.82 -131.57
CA VAL A 772 79.67 153.97 -132.48
C VAL A 772 80.61 153.96 -133.70
N GLU A 773 80.08 154.28 -134.89
CA GLU A 773 80.79 154.14 -136.17
C GLU A 773 81.72 155.33 -136.53
N PRO A 774 82.94 155.11 -137.08
CA PRO A 774 83.88 156.18 -137.41
C PRO A 774 83.46 157.06 -138.61
N ARG A 775 83.65 158.38 -138.51
CA ARG A 775 83.46 159.30 -139.65
C ARG A 775 84.47 158.99 -140.77
N ARG A 776 83.97 158.67 -141.97
CA ARG A 776 84.73 158.17 -143.14
C ARG A 776 85.36 156.78 -142.93
N GLY A 777 84.71 155.97 -142.10
CA GLY A 777 84.97 154.53 -141.94
C GLY A 777 83.68 153.71 -141.93
N TRP A 778 83.79 152.45 -141.51
CA TRP A 778 82.69 151.48 -141.41
C TRP A 778 82.90 150.51 -140.24
N MET A 779 81.81 149.90 -139.73
CA MET A 779 81.82 148.94 -138.62
C MET A 779 80.86 147.74 -138.85
N ASN A 780 81.19 146.56 -138.31
CA ASN A 780 80.37 145.34 -138.36
C ASN A 780 80.49 144.55 -137.04
N CYS A 781 79.42 143.90 -136.55
CA CYS A 781 79.36 143.25 -135.22
C CYS A 781 78.65 141.87 -135.25
N SER A 782 78.92 141.04 -134.23
CA SER A 782 78.32 139.71 -134.02
C SER A 782 78.08 139.43 -132.53
N HIS A 783 77.01 138.69 -132.21
CA HIS A 783 76.49 138.49 -130.85
C HIS A 783 76.01 137.03 -130.65
N PRO A 784 76.55 136.25 -129.70
CA PRO A 784 76.29 134.79 -129.64
C PRO A 784 75.12 134.36 -128.73
N TYR A 785 74.78 135.12 -127.68
CA TYR A 785 73.69 134.77 -126.74
C TYR A 785 72.56 135.81 -126.75
N SER A 786 72.91 137.09 -126.60
CA SER A 786 72.01 138.24 -126.70
C SER A 786 72.77 139.47 -127.21
N SER A 787 72.06 140.54 -127.59
CA SER A 787 72.69 141.71 -128.20
C SER A 787 73.71 142.37 -127.27
N ASN A 788 74.90 142.65 -127.77
CA ASN A 788 76.05 143.14 -126.99
C ASN A 788 76.41 142.30 -125.75
N SER A 789 75.98 141.04 -125.61
CA SER A 789 76.29 140.24 -124.41
C SER A 789 77.56 139.41 -124.53
N TYR A 790 77.95 138.76 -123.43
CA TYR A 790 79.19 137.98 -123.26
C TYR A 790 79.57 137.20 -124.53
N GLY A 791 80.77 137.45 -125.07
CA GLY A 791 81.29 136.82 -126.28
C GLY A 791 81.02 137.57 -127.59
N SER A 792 80.30 138.70 -127.55
CA SER A 792 80.12 139.59 -128.73
C SER A 792 81.44 140.13 -129.29
N GLN A 793 81.51 140.41 -130.60
CA GLN A 793 82.71 140.92 -131.29
C GLN A 793 82.38 141.92 -132.41
N CYS A 794 83.25 142.89 -132.70
CA CYS A 794 83.09 143.86 -133.79
C CYS A 794 84.40 144.15 -134.56
N LEU A 795 84.30 144.56 -135.84
CA LEU A 795 85.38 144.83 -136.81
C LEU A 795 85.17 146.20 -137.51
N LEU A 796 86.26 146.96 -137.81
CA LEU A 796 86.19 148.32 -138.38
C LEU A 796 87.22 148.61 -139.51
N GLY A 797 86.92 149.58 -140.38
CA GLY A 797 87.80 150.03 -141.50
C GLY A 797 87.61 151.49 -141.95
N CYS A 798 88.44 151.99 -142.88
CA CYS A 798 88.41 153.35 -143.47
C CYS A 798 88.11 153.35 -144.98
N SER A 799 87.71 154.51 -145.53
CA SER A 799 87.50 154.71 -146.98
C SER A 799 88.77 155.05 -147.77
N GLU A 800 88.75 154.83 -149.09
CA GLU A 800 89.91 155.02 -149.99
C GLU A 800 90.56 156.41 -149.90
N GLY A 801 91.89 156.45 -149.96
CA GLY A 801 92.71 157.64 -149.72
C GLY A 801 93.08 157.88 -148.25
N PHE A 802 92.46 157.16 -147.29
CA PHE A 802 92.68 157.34 -145.85
C PHE A 802 93.11 156.06 -145.12
N TRP A 803 94.08 156.17 -144.20
CA TRP A 803 94.59 155.07 -143.37
C TRP A 803 93.99 155.08 -141.96
N LEU A 804 93.72 153.91 -141.38
CA LEU A 804 93.13 153.74 -140.04
C LEU A 804 94.17 153.88 -138.92
N THR A 805 93.77 154.51 -137.81
CA THR A 805 94.55 154.72 -136.58
C THR A 805 93.89 153.99 -135.43
N GLY A 806 94.47 152.85 -135.02
CA GLY A 806 93.97 151.95 -133.98
C GLY A 806 93.93 150.49 -134.44
N ALA A 807 93.51 149.59 -133.55
CA ALA A 807 93.33 148.17 -133.87
C ALA A 807 91.91 147.93 -134.43
N PRO A 808 91.74 147.08 -135.47
CA PRO A 808 90.49 146.98 -136.21
C PRO A 808 89.40 146.13 -135.54
N THR A 809 89.62 145.52 -134.36
CA THR A 809 88.70 144.47 -133.82
C THR A 809 88.55 144.53 -132.30
N MET A 810 87.35 144.35 -131.76
CA MET A 810 87.02 144.44 -130.32
C MET A 810 86.04 143.33 -129.86
N HIS A 811 86.06 142.93 -128.58
CA HIS A 811 85.19 141.85 -128.04
C HIS A 811 84.68 142.10 -126.60
N CYS A 812 83.54 141.50 -126.24
CA CYS A 812 82.82 141.64 -124.96
C CYS A 812 83.10 140.44 -124.01
N ASN A 813 83.48 140.70 -122.76
CA ASN A 813 83.91 139.68 -121.79
C ASN A 813 82.82 139.27 -120.78
N ALA A 814 83.09 138.23 -119.97
CA ALA A 814 82.17 137.68 -118.96
C ALA A 814 81.82 138.65 -117.82
N SER A 815 82.52 139.79 -117.74
CA SER A 815 82.31 140.85 -116.75
C SER A 815 81.39 141.97 -117.27
N GLY A 816 81.01 141.96 -118.56
CA GLY A 816 80.18 143.00 -119.18
C GLY A 816 80.97 144.21 -119.74
N VAL A 817 82.24 144.01 -120.15
CA VAL A 817 83.08 145.09 -120.69
C VAL A 817 83.72 144.71 -122.05
N TRP A 818 83.86 145.70 -122.94
CA TRP A 818 84.59 145.58 -124.21
C TRP A 818 86.12 145.62 -124.03
N SER A 819 86.84 145.03 -124.98
CA SER A 819 88.30 144.83 -124.91
C SER A 819 89.17 146.06 -125.25
N GLN A 820 88.63 147.09 -125.90
CA GLN A 820 89.38 148.27 -126.38
C GLN A 820 88.47 149.45 -126.80
N ASP A 821 89.09 150.61 -127.06
CA ASP A 821 88.47 151.86 -127.54
C ASP A 821 88.36 151.98 -129.09
N PHE A 822 87.79 153.10 -129.58
CA PHE A 822 87.38 153.31 -130.98
C PHE A 822 88.40 154.09 -131.89
N PRO A 823 88.62 153.67 -133.17
CA PRO A 823 89.64 154.23 -134.09
C PRO A 823 89.19 155.35 -135.09
N SER A 824 90.13 155.94 -135.87
CA SER A 824 89.89 157.06 -136.85
C SER A 824 90.79 157.06 -138.13
N CYS A 825 90.63 157.99 -139.10
CA CYS A 825 91.27 157.93 -140.46
C CYS A 825 92.05 159.20 -140.95
N LYS A 826 93.15 159.10 -141.76
CA LYS A 826 93.99 160.24 -142.29
C LYS A 826 94.71 160.04 -143.67
N GLU A 827 95.16 161.11 -144.34
CA GLU A 827 95.70 161.23 -145.75
C GLU A 827 97.26 161.16 -145.94
N SER A 828 97.82 161.38 -147.16
CA SER A 828 99.27 161.20 -147.50
C SER A 828 99.82 162.07 -148.65
N ALA A 829 101.10 162.46 -148.59
CA ALA A 829 101.88 163.06 -149.69
C ALA A 829 103.34 162.53 -149.73
N GLY A 830 103.89 162.25 -150.92
CA GLY A 830 105.21 161.62 -151.09
C GLY A 830 106.33 162.57 -151.50
N MET A 831 107.54 162.33 -151.00
CA MET A 831 108.78 163.03 -151.36
C MET A 831 110.00 162.10 -151.23
N SER A 832 111.16 162.59 -151.68
CA SER A 832 112.48 161.99 -151.43
C SER A 832 112.79 161.83 -149.91
N VAL A 833 112.86 160.57 -149.40
CA VAL A 833 113.49 160.07 -148.12
C VAL A 833 112.67 159.97 -146.75
N GLY A 834 112.46 158.76 -146.12
CA GLY A 834 112.49 158.47 -144.61
C GLY A 834 111.44 157.62 -143.71
N ALA A 835 111.86 156.54 -142.95
CA ALA A 835 111.62 155.96 -141.51
C ALA A 835 110.34 155.21 -140.80
N GLY A 836 110.49 154.27 -139.74
CA GLY A 836 109.45 153.54 -138.81
C GLY A 836 109.82 152.40 -137.69
N MET A 837 108.95 151.88 -136.70
CA MET A 837 109.12 150.86 -135.48
C MET A 837 107.78 150.25 -134.76
N LEU A 838 107.50 149.42 -133.64
CA LEU A 838 107.88 148.22 -132.68
C LEU A 838 106.76 147.94 -131.50
N ARG A 839 106.62 147.07 -130.39
CA ARG A 839 106.62 145.60 -129.79
C ARG A 839 105.80 145.48 -128.37
N TYR A 840 105.55 144.49 -127.39
CA TYR A 840 105.93 143.08 -126.84
C TYR A 840 104.88 142.14 -125.95
N ALA A 841 105.17 141.42 -124.76
CA ALA A 841 104.50 140.13 -124.19
C ALA A 841 104.52 139.65 -122.61
N ALA A 842 103.98 138.44 -122.11
CA ALA A 842 103.75 137.94 -120.63
C ALA A 842 103.67 136.35 -120.17
N VAL A 843 103.18 135.88 -118.93
CA VAL A 843 103.20 134.47 -118.19
C VAL A 843 101.92 134.11 -117.24
N GLY A 844 101.49 133.01 -116.45
CA GLY A 844 101.72 131.57 -115.86
C GLY A 844 100.78 131.21 -114.58
N ALA A 845 100.57 130.13 -113.69
CA ALA A 845 100.74 128.63 -113.31
C ALA A 845 99.88 128.23 -111.96
N ALA A 846 99.66 127.10 -111.13
CA ALA A 846 99.80 125.58 -110.80
C ALA A 846 98.88 125.12 -109.50
N SER A 847 98.67 123.99 -108.69
CA SER A 847 98.82 122.45 -108.38
C SER A 847 98.12 122.00 -106.96
N ALA A 848 97.86 120.83 -106.22
CA ALA A 848 97.79 119.26 -106.11
C ALA A 848 97.16 118.77 -104.66
N ALA A 849 96.88 117.55 -103.98
CA ALA A 849 96.76 115.99 -104.02
C ALA A 849 96.14 115.23 -102.69
N GLY A 850 95.92 113.85 -102.51
CA GLY A 850 95.36 113.09 -101.24
C GLY A 850 95.20 111.46 -101.11
N LEU A 851 94.80 110.76 -99.95
CA LEU A 851 94.82 109.21 -99.64
C LEU A 851 94.00 108.44 -98.43
N LEU A 852 93.75 107.06 -98.50
CA LEU A 852 93.62 105.80 -97.54
C LEU A 852 92.42 105.17 -96.65
N LEU A 853 92.29 103.79 -96.67
CA LEU A 853 91.76 102.68 -95.72
C LEU A 853 90.25 102.28 -95.44
N LEU A 854 89.72 101.11 -95.95
CA LEU A 854 88.69 100.22 -95.29
C LEU A 854 88.32 98.89 -96.06
N VAL A 855 89.01 97.74 -95.86
CA VAL A 855 88.60 96.41 -96.46
C VAL A 855 88.87 95.16 -95.57
N GLY A 856 89.63 95.27 -94.47
CA GLY A 856 90.38 94.13 -93.92
C GLY A 856 89.71 93.07 -93.01
N VAL A 857 88.48 93.28 -92.52
CA VAL A 857 88.01 92.54 -91.30
C VAL A 857 87.13 91.31 -91.58
N ALA A 858 86.42 91.25 -92.71
CA ALA A 858 85.38 90.24 -92.98
C ALA A 858 85.84 88.77 -93.04
N ILE A 859 87.15 88.51 -93.06
CA ILE A 859 87.74 87.16 -93.12
C ILE A 859 87.84 86.51 -91.71
N LEU A 860 87.80 87.31 -90.64
CA LEU A 860 88.01 86.84 -89.25
C LEU A 860 86.71 86.63 -88.46
N ILE A 861 85.92 85.61 -88.82
CA ILE A 861 85.19 84.70 -87.88
C ILE A 861 84.65 83.44 -88.61
N SER A 862 85.50 82.78 -89.39
CA SER A 862 85.27 81.36 -89.71
C SER A 862 85.54 80.47 -88.48
N LYS A 863 84.55 80.31 -87.56
CA LYS A 863 84.40 79.19 -86.58
C LYS A 863 83.24 79.39 -85.58
N LYS A 864 82.05 78.92 -85.95
CA LYS A 864 80.91 78.39 -85.12
C LYS A 864 79.72 78.21 -86.09
N LEU A 865 78.84 77.22 -85.99
CA LEU A 865 78.63 76.18 -84.98
C LEU A 865 78.79 74.77 -85.60
N LYS A 866 79.11 73.74 -84.80
CA LYS A 866 79.30 72.36 -85.26
C LYS A 866 78.41 71.38 -84.50
N LYS A 867 77.39 70.85 -85.19
CA LYS A 867 76.48 69.75 -84.78
C LYS A 867 75.61 70.00 -83.53
N LYS A 868 74.45 69.35 -83.37
CA LYS A 868 73.49 68.77 -84.33
C LYS A 868 72.26 68.36 -83.51
N SER A 869 71.07 68.86 -83.84
CA SER A 869 69.83 68.14 -83.52
C SER A 869 69.63 67.02 -84.55
N ASP A 870 69.10 65.88 -84.12
CA ASP A 870 68.70 64.83 -85.04
C ASP A 870 67.34 65.13 -85.65
N PHE A 871 67.19 64.89 -86.96
CA PHE A 871 66.12 64.02 -87.48
C PHE A 871 66.32 63.67 -88.97
N ASN A 872 65.75 62.53 -89.38
CA ASN A 872 65.16 62.21 -90.69
C ASN A 872 64.43 60.87 -90.48
N LEU A 873 63.10 60.77 -90.66
CA LEU A 873 62.41 60.58 -91.96
C LEU A 873 62.88 59.29 -92.65
N ASN A 874 62.04 58.26 -92.86
CA ASN A 874 60.63 58.24 -93.30
C ASN A 874 59.75 57.23 -92.49
N ASN A 875 58.41 57.32 -92.36
CA ASN A 875 57.26 57.75 -93.21
C ASN A 875 56.56 56.57 -93.94
N SER A 876 55.26 56.72 -94.29
CA SER A 876 54.28 55.70 -94.77
C SER A 876 54.04 54.54 -93.79
N PHE A 877 52.98 54.45 -92.95
CA PHE A 877 51.60 55.01 -92.90
C PHE A 877 50.55 54.18 -93.68
N TRP A 878 49.44 53.87 -92.99
CA TRP A 878 48.16 53.25 -93.41
C TRP A 878 48.13 51.71 -93.54
N GLU A 879 47.10 50.98 -93.09
CA GLU A 879 46.04 51.21 -92.09
C GLU A 879 45.32 49.86 -91.82
N GLU A 880 44.97 49.50 -90.57
CA GLU A 880 43.69 48.83 -90.21
C GLU A 880 43.53 48.53 -88.69
N ARG A 881 42.66 49.33 -88.07
CA ARG A 881 41.94 49.23 -86.77
C ARG A 881 42.00 47.92 -85.93
N GLU A 882 42.89 47.96 -84.94
CA GLU A 882 42.61 47.96 -83.48
C GLU A 882 41.61 46.98 -82.81
N ASN A 883 42.17 46.20 -81.87
CA ASN A 883 41.57 45.60 -80.65
C ASN A 883 42.78 45.10 -79.80
N PRO A 884 42.79 45.02 -78.44
CA PRO A 884 41.78 45.36 -77.43
C PRO A 884 42.24 46.43 -76.40
N ALA A 885 41.47 46.62 -75.32
CA ALA A 885 41.72 47.63 -74.29
C ALA A 885 42.53 47.14 -73.07
N PHE A 886 43.44 48.03 -72.63
CA PHE A 886 44.02 48.30 -71.30
C PHE A 886 44.17 47.26 -70.17
N GLU A 887 45.30 47.39 -69.47
CA GLU A 887 45.60 46.80 -68.16
C GLU A 887 45.10 47.68 -66.98
N PHE A 888 44.85 47.02 -65.86
CA PHE A 888 44.81 47.49 -64.47
C PHE A 888 44.77 49.01 -64.17
N SER A 889 43.60 49.49 -63.74
CA SER A 889 43.42 50.26 -62.49
C SER A 889 41.99 50.02 -61.99
#